data_AF-A0A949YP61-F1
#
_entry.id   AF-A0A949YP61-F1
#
_cell.length_a   1.000
_cell.length_b   1.000
_cell.length_c   1.000
_cell.angle_alpha   90.00
_cell.angle_beta   90.00
_cell.angle_gamma   90.00
#
_symmetry.space_group_name_H-M   'P 1'
#
loop_
_entity.id
_entity.type
_entity.pdbx_description
1 polymer ?
#
loop_
_entity_poly.entity_id
_entity_poly.type
_entity_poly.pdbx_seq_one_letter_code
_entity_poly.pdbx_strand_id
1 'polypeptide(L)'
;MPSPGKTRLDALEARLTGPKRIALFGHRNVGKTTLLAMFYRQAASGQVPGVRLAAADAQCAEYLAEKIAQVETGQPVSGTLAETELNLRLYHGPARFELIVRDYQGEHVTLGSAEPIQEFFAGCDAVFFCLDPEGSTDPAERRRRQQEVEGLLERYIERSEDLSTDRPVALLLTKFDRVLSGLGKQSGDANDDSTEADQGPELEPRPSLTGPFVERLVDQKYGMTWHALRQHAPDGAIFAVSSFGPGSTGNRPPATLHPMGLEGPMGWLAEQLEARDRTQMEWLWELAPTDFPRLQRCVTAYERRYPRSNRSYEFRTRLKTLGRRRKWRRAGKLVLVAALLLALLAGYDFWGFHRATAFEREPENPAPAVARHWSGLLAEHPSLPLFWPSLARQARLKRNEWAVKAAGVQLASGISVPDLAARLEGIKEEAPQLAPAIRKVEQAGELVRHDERWKEVYAEALSLSASDEPEKTLAQLEAFLREFPDSPRRTEVLALARPLKNELTARRAAIERKLVDDLIRCEALPNASFAELIDKARQFLAEHPDSPHRSEVQARLDDYLHKLDDRDIERARDYSRRYPTNFATRIERFQDYLKSHQAGGQFISEAIEARDRIFREWDSYAYRQAYDHSLAHPDDVSEVARRLRDYLRDHADGHFVADARNYLQWWDKVSVPGEYRVTLRRGEVEPSVGKYLAGGGPDLGVVIEVAGVIHGPSPVIRDTHRPIWDYTFPRPITWKLGDPITIRIIDYDWSASEVYVLNSRQGDPLAMRMLSGTIRPAKGGTTTLVFSSDFAIPTLSKPE
;
A
#
# COMPACT_ATOMS: atom_id res chain seq x y z
N MET A 1 -31.49 -8.51 15.08
CA MET A 1 -30.99 -7.75 13.90
C MET A 1 -31.10 -6.27 14.21
N PRO A 2 -30.05 -5.45 14.00
CA PRO A 2 -30.14 -4.01 14.19
C PRO A 2 -31.20 -3.43 13.25
N SER A 3 -32.02 -2.50 13.76
CA SER A 3 -33.02 -1.80 12.95
C SER A 3 -32.35 -1.10 11.76
N PRO A 4 -32.89 -1.18 10.54
CA PRO A 4 -32.25 -0.64 9.32
C PRO A 4 -31.88 0.86 9.43
N GLY A 5 -32.64 1.65 10.19
CA GLY A 5 -32.33 3.06 10.45
C GLY A 5 -31.07 3.30 11.29
N LYS A 6 -30.73 2.39 12.21
CA LYS A 6 -29.53 2.50 13.06
C LYS A 6 -28.26 2.19 12.27
N THR A 7 -28.31 1.16 11.43
CA THR A 7 -27.22 0.79 10.50
C THR A 7 -26.91 1.93 9.52
N ARG A 8 -27.95 2.63 9.02
CA ARG A 8 -27.80 3.79 8.13
C ARG A 8 -27.16 5.00 8.83
N LEU A 9 -27.55 5.28 10.07
CA LEU A 9 -26.95 6.35 10.88
C LEU A 9 -25.48 6.07 11.21
N ASP A 10 -25.14 4.84 11.55
CA ASP A 10 -23.76 4.44 11.85
C ASP A 10 -22.86 4.52 10.60
N ALA A 11 -23.39 4.16 9.42
CA ALA A 11 -22.69 4.33 8.15
C ALA A 11 -22.46 5.81 7.78
N LEU A 12 -23.45 6.68 8.03
CA LEU A 12 -23.31 8.13 7.82
C LEU A 12 -22.28 8.75 8.77
N GLU A 13 -22.32 8.37 10.05
CA GLU A 13 -21.32 8.81 11.03
C GLU A 13 -19.92 8.38 10.60
N ALA A 14 -19.73 7.11 10.24
CA ALA A 14 -18.44 6.59 9.79
C ALA A 14 -17.89 7.33 8.56
N ARG A 15 -18.73 7.68 7.58
CA ARG A 15 -18.33 8.45 6.40
C ARG A 15 -17.96 9.90 6.72
N LEU A 16 -18.68 10.55 7.64
CA LEU A 16 -18.38 11.92 8.05
C LEU A 16 -17.10 12.00 8.89
N THR A 17 -16.86 11.02 9.78
CA THR A 17 -15.70 11.03 10.68
C THR A 17 -14.45 10.38 10.10
N GLY A 18 -14.62 9.41 9.19
CA GLY A 18 -13.53 8.62 8.61
C GLY A 18 -12.81 9.30 7.43
N PRO A 19 -11.73 8.68 6.92
CA PRO A 19 -11.01 9.13 5.74
C PRO A 19 -11.86 8.98 4.47
N LYS A 20 -11.58 9.82 3.47
CA LYS A 20 -12.29 9.86 2.19
C LYS A 20 -11.69 8.92 1.18
N ARG A 21 -12.51 8.08 0.56
CA ARG A 21 -12.05 7.06 -0.40
C ARG A 21 -12.21 7.59 -1.81
N ILE A 22 -11.10 7.72 -2.53
CA ILE A 22 -11.08 8.18 -3.92
C ILE A 22 -10.64 7.02 -4.81
N ALA A 23 -11.40 6.75 -5.86
CA ALA A 23 -11.02 5.72 -6.82
C ALA A 23 -10.48 6.33 -8.10
N LEU A 24 -9.40 5.73 -8.62
CA LEU A 24 -8.79 6.08 -9.90
C LEU A 24 -8.94 4.91 -10.87
N PHE A 25 -9.83 5.04 -11.84
CA PHE A 25 -10.13 4.00 -12.82
C PHE A 25 -9.71 4.40 -14.23
N GLY A 26 -9.66 3.41 -15.10
CA GLY A 26 -9.27 3.57 -16.50
C GLY A 26 -8.56 2.33 -17.01
N HIS A 27 -8.53 2.19 -18.33
CA HIS A 27 -7.97 1.01 -19.00
C HIS A 27 -6.45 0.84 -18.73
N ARG A 28 -5.86 -0.28 -19.16
CA ARG A 28 -4.40 -0.44 -19.10
C ARG A 28 -3.72 0.64 -19.93
N ASN A 29 -2.57 1.12 -19.46
CA ASN A 29 -1.75 2.10 -20.16
C ASN A 29 -2.36 3.50 -20.37
N VAL A 30 -3.46 3.86 -19.70
CA VAL A 30 -3.97 5.25 -19.72
C VAL A 30 -3.14 6.21 -18.86
N GLY A 31 -2.20 5.72 -18.05
CA GLY A 31 -1.31 6.57 -17.24
C GLY A 31 -1.83 6.90 -15.84
N LYS A 32 -2.65 6.04 -15.23
CA LYS A 32 -3.18 6.20 -13.85
C LYS A 32 -2.06 6.44 -12.81
N THR A 33 -1.13 5.50 -12.69
CA THR A 33 -0.01 5.56 -11.74
C THR A 33 0.87 6.78 -12.01
N THR A 34 1.13 7.09 -13.29
CA THR A 34 1.89 8.28 -13.70
C THR A 34 1.18 9.57 -13.30
N LEU A 35 -0.14 9.66 -13.50
CA LEU A 35 -0.95 10.80 -13.12
C LEU A 35 -0.91 11.01 -11.60
N LEU A 36 -1.05 9.93 -10.83
CA LEU A 36 -1.03 10.00 -9.37
C LEU A 36 0.35 10.41 -8.82
N ALA A 37 1.44 9.88 -9.40
CA ALA A 37 2.80 10.30 -9.07
C ALA A 37 3.03 11.79 -9.38
N MET A 38 2.52 12.28 -10.51
CA MET A 38 2.65 13.68 -10.89
C MET A 38 1.75 14.61 -10.08
N PHE A 39 0.54 14.19 -9.69
CA PHE A 39 -0.27 14.92 -8.73
C PHE A 39 0.48 15.10 -7.41
N TYR A 40 1.08 14.02 -6.89
CA TYR A 40 1.88 14.11 -5.68
C TYR A 40 3.09 15.02 -5.85
N ARG A 41 3.89 14.83 -6.91
CA ARG A 41 5.07 15.66 -7.19
C ARG A 41 4.73 17.15 -7.26
N GLN A 42 3.75 17.52 -8.08
CA GLN A 42 3.39 18.92 -8.34
C GLN A 42 2.70 19.57 -7.14
N ALA A 43 1.83 18.84 -6.43
CA ALA A 43 1.15 19.38 -5.27
C ALA A 43 2.05 19.40 -4.02
N ALA A 44 2.99 18.45 -3.86
CA ALA A 44 3.95 18.45 -2.75
C ALA A 44 5.00 19.56 -2.91
N SER A 45 5.42 19.85 -4.15
CA SER A 45 6.34 20.96 -4.48
C SER A 45 5.68 22.34 -4.47
N GLY A 46 4.35 22.41 -4.32
CA GLY A 46 3.60 23.67 -4.33
C GLY A 46 3.44 24.29 -5.73
N GLN A 47 3.67 23.51 -6.80
CA GLN A 47 3.50 23.95 -8.19
C GLN A 47 2.02 23.98 -8.63
N VAL A 48 1.11 23.34 -7.88
CA VAL A 48 -0.34 23.46 -8.06
C VAL A 48 -0.89 24.57 -7.14
N PRO A 49 -1.40 25.69 -7.68
CA PRO A 49 -1.92 26.78 -6.86
C PRO A 49 -3.07 26.32 -5.96
N GLY A 50 -3.03 26.71 -4.67
CA GLY A 50 -4.11 26.46 -3.71
C GLY A 50 -4.26 25.02 -3.22
N VAL A 51 -3.52 24.06 -3.78
CA VAL A 51 -3.57 22.64 -3.44
C VAL A 51 -2.21 22.12 -3.01
N ARG A 52 -2.16 21.40 -1.89
CA ARG A 52 -0.96 20.66 -1.45
C ARG A 52 -1.31 19.22 -1.11
N LEU A 53 -0.44 18.29 -1.52
CA LEU A 53 -0.59 16.87 -1.21
C LEU A 53 0.60 16.40 -0.37
N ALA A 54 0.35 15.53 0.62
CA ALA A 54 1.38 14.92 1.44
C ALA A 54 1.05 13.44 1.68
N ALA A 55 2.06 12.57 1.72
CA ALA A 55 1.87 11.19 2.15
C ALA A 55 1.55 11.15 3.65
N ALA A 56 0.64 10.26 4.04
CA ALA A 56 0.25 10.09 5.45
C ALA A 56 1.16 9.11 6.20
N ASP A 57 1.81 8.20 5.48
CA ASP A 57 2.73 7.17 5.97
C ASP A 57 4.01 7.07 5.12
N ALA A 58 5.03 6.38 5.63
CA ALA A 58 6.33 6.23 4.97
C ALA A 58 6.24 5.35 3.71
N GLN A 59 5.45 4.28 3.75
CA GLN A 59 5.28 3.36 2.64
C GLN A 59 4.71 4.05 1.39
N CYS A 60 3.69 4.90 1.56
CA CYS A 60 3.11 5.70 0.47
C CYS A 60 4.13 6.71 -0.07
N ALA A 61 4.93 7.33 0.81
CA ALA A 61 5.97 8.26 0.40
C ALA A 61 7.06 7.58 -0.44
N GLU A 62 7.54 6.42 -0.01
CA GLU A 62 8.54 5.61 -0.71
C GLU A 62 8.03 5.13 -2.07
N TYR A 63 6.81 4.57 -2.10
CA TYR A 63 6.18 4.14 -3.35
C TYR A 63 6.08 5.29 -4.37
N LEU A 64 5.61 6.46 -3.94
CA LEU A 64 5.48 7.61 -4.83
C LEU A 64 6.84 8.18 -5.24
N ALA A 65 7.82 8.18 -4.34
CA ALA A 65 9.18 8.62 -4.64
C ALA A 65 9.85 7.72 -5.69
N GLU A 66 9.69 6.40 -5.60
CA GLU A 66 10.19 5.45 -6.59
C GLU A 66 9.59 5.72 -7.97
N LYS A 67 8.27 5.92 -8.05
CA LYS A 67 7.57 6.21 -9.31
C LYS A 67 7.96 7.58 -9.88
N ILE A 68 8.18 8.59 -9.04
CA ILE A 68 8.69 9.90 -9.48
C ILE A 68 10.12 9.77 -10.02
N ALA A 69 10.99 9.03 -9.33
CA ALA A 69 12.37 8.81 -9.77
C ALA A 69 12.42 8.09 -11.13
N GLN A 70 11.53 7.12 -11.38
CA GLN A 70 11.39 6.49 -12.70
C GLN A 70 11.01 7.50 -13.78
N VAL A 71 10.07 8.40 -13.49
CA VAL A 71 9.67 9.46 -14.43
C VAL A 71 10.81 10.45 -14.68
N GLU A 72 11.52 10.90 -13.65
CA GLU A 72 12.59 11.89 -13.76
C GLU A 72 13.85 11.34 -14.46
N THR A 73 14.09 10.03 -14.37
CA THR A 73 15.20 9.36 -15.07
C THR A 73 14.91 9.05 -16.54
N GLY A 74 13.74 9.45 -17.07
CA GLY A 74 13.38 9.17 -18.47
C GLY A 74 12.85 7.76 -18.71
N GLN A 75 12.70 6.94 -17.66
CA GLN A 75 12.23 5.56 -17.77
C GLN A 75 10.70 5.50 -17.84
N PRO A 76 10.12 4.56 -18.61
CA PRO A 76 8.68 4.32 -18.56
C PRO A 76 8.30 3.78 -17.17
N VAL A 77 7.26 4.35 -16.56
CA VAL A 77 6.77 3.91 -15.25
C VAL A 77 6.30 2.46 -15.34
N SER A 78 6.86 1.59 -14.50
CA SER A 78 6.45 0.19 -14.45
C SER A 78 5.01 0.07 -13.96
N GLY A 79 4.22 -0.75 -14.66
CA GLY A 79 2.83 -1.01 -14.28
C GLY A 79 2.73 -1.63 -12.89
N THR A 80 1.71 -1.26 -12.14
CA THR A 80 1.49 -1.76 -10.77
C THR A 80 1.17 -3.26 -10.80
N LEU A 81 2.01 -4.06 -10.13
CA LEU A 81 1.93 -5.53 -10.09
C LEU A 81 0.94 -6.07 -9.04
N ALA A 82 0.56 -5.25 -8.05
CA ALA A 82 -0.38 -5.59 -6.98
C ALA A 82 -1.21 -4.36 -6.53
N GLU A 83 -2.43 -4.57 -6.04
CA GLU A 83 -3.27 -3.48 -5.48
C GLU A 83 -2.53 -2.77 -4.35
N THR A 84 -2.30 -1.46 -4.49
CA THR A 84 -1.59 -0.65 -3.50
C THR A 84 -2.53 0.43 -2.95
N GLU A 85 -2.75 0.42 -1.64
CA GLU A 85 -3.52 1.46 -0.95
C GLU A 85 -2.58 2.60 -0.51
N LEU A 86 -2.93 3.82 -0.91
CA LEU A 86 -2.15 5.03 -0.70
C LEU A 86 -2.91 5.98 0.22
N ASN A 87 -2.35 6.21 1.41
CA ASN A 87 -2.89 7.14 2.38
C ASN A 87 -2.29 8.54 2.16
N LEU A 88 -3.12 9.48 1.72
CA LEU A 88 -2.71 10.83 1.35
C LEU A 88 -3.42 11.88 2.21
N ARG A 89 -2.80 13.04 2.35
CA ARG A 89 -3.39 14.24 2.96
C ARG A 89 -3.44 15.34 1.92
N LEU A 90 -4.66 15.72 1.55
CA LEU A 90 -4.93 16.83 0.65
C LEU A 90 -5.23 18.08 1.46
N TYR A 91 -4.55 19.17 1.14
CA TYR A 91 -4.80 20.49 1.68
C TYR A 91 -5.31 21.37 0.55
N HIS A 92 -6.48 21.99 0.75
CA HIS A 92 -7.05 22.95 -0.19
C HIS A 92 -7.47 24.19 0.60
N GLY A 93 -6.72 25.29 0.45
CA GLY A 93 -6.84 26.43 1.33
C GLY A 93 -6.71 26.03 2.82
N PRO A 94 -7.69 26.34 3.69
CA PRO A 94 -7.70 25.92 5.09
C PRO A 94 -8.23 24.49 5.32
N ALA A 95 -8.80 23.84 4.30
CA ALA A 95 -9.38 22.51 4.43
C ALA A 95 -8.30 21.43 4.38
N ARG A 96 -8.50 20.35 5.15
CA ARG A 96 -7.61 19.20 5.21
C ARG A 96 -8.40 17.90 5.07
N PHE A 97 -8.16 17.17 3.99
CA PHE A 97 -8.76 15.88 3.72
C PHE A 97 -7.75 14.76 3.96
N GLU A 98 -8.19 13.71 4.64
CA GLU A 98 -7.46 12.44 4.71
C GLU A 98 -8.06 11.55 3.63
N LEU A 99 -7.24 11.19 2.65
CA LEU A 99 -7.64 10.46 1.45
C LEU A 99 -7.05 9.05 1.47
N ILE A 100 -7.84 8.09 1.03
CA ILE A 100 -7.41 6.74 0.70
C ILE A 100 -7.59 6.60 -0.81
N VAL A 101 -6.49 6.43 -1.52
CA VAL A 101 -6.49 6.20 -2.97
C VAL A 101 -5.94 4.81 -3.23
N ARG A 102 -6.63 4.00 -4.02
CA ARG A 102 -6.13 2.69 -4.42
C ARG A 102 -5.65 2.72 -5.86
N ASP A 103 -4.39 2.34 -6.08
CA ASP A 103 -3.86 2.14 -7.43
C ASP A 103 -4.10 0.69 -7.86
N TYR A 104 -4.96 0.53 -8.86
CA TYR A 104 -5.37 -0.76 -9.41
C TYR A 104 -4.60 -1.09 -10.70
N GLN A 105 -4.22 -2.37 -10.84
CA GLN A 105 -3.70 -2.88 -12.11
C GLN A 105 -4.77 -2.73 -13.21
N GLY A 106 -4.37 -2.21 -14.37
CA GLY A 106 -5.30 -1.96 -15.49
C GLY A 106 -6.01 -3.21 -16.03
N GLU A 107 -5.47 -4.40 -15.76
CA GLU A 107 -6.02 -5.70 -16.18
C GLU A 107 -7.13 -6.23 -15.25
N HIS A 108 -7.10 -5.83 -13.97
CA HIS A 108 -8.14 -6.16 -13.01
C HIS A 108 -9.45 -5.38 -13.29
N VAL A 109 -9.32 -4.24 -13.97
CA VAL A 109 -10.45 -3.42 -14.45
C VAL A 109 -11.09 -4.04 -15.72
N THR A 110 -10.30 -4.70 -16.58
CA THR A 110 -10.79 -5.33 -17.82
C THR A 110 -11.57 -6.63 -17.59
N LEU A 111 -11.37 -7.32 -16.46
CA LEU A 111 -11.98 -8.62 -16.19
C LEU A 111 -13.22 -8.58 -15.30
N GLY A 112 -13.53 -7.46 -14.64
CA GLY A 112 -14.78 -7.27 -13.90
C GLY A 112 -15.09 -8.34 -12.83
N SER A 113 -14.12 -9.15 -12.41
CA SER A 113 -14.33 -10.43 -11.73
C SER A 113 -13.86 -10.46 -10.27
N ALA A 114 -13.41 -9.35 -9.71
CA ALA A 114 -12.94 -9.29 -8.32
C ALA A 114 -13.96 -8.53 -7.43
N GLU A 115 -14.69 -9.26 -6.58
CA GLU A 115 -15.51 -8.72 -5.48
C GLU A 115 -14.83 -7.58 -4.68
N PRO A 116 -13.51 -7.58 -4.42
CA PRO A 116 -12.83 -6.50 -3.69
C PRO A 116 -12.90 -5.10 -4.35
N ILE A 117 -12.83 -5.03 -5.68
CA ILE A 117 -12.90 -3.74 -6.42
C ILE A 117 -14.29 -3.15 -6.28
N GLN A 118 -15.29 -4.02 -6.38
CA GLN A 118 -16.69 -3.69 -6.29
C GLN A 118 -17.10 -3.20 -4.89
N GLU A 119 -16.56 -3.81 -3.84
CA GLU A 119 -16.80 -3.37 -2.45
C GLU A 119 -16.14 -2.01 -2.17
N PHE A 120 -14.90 -1.80 -2.64
CA PHE A 120 -14.26 -0.49 -2.54
C PHE A 120 -15.08 0.58 -3.27
N PHE A 121 -15.56 0.26 -4.47
CA PHE A 121 -16.38 1.14 -5.29
C PHE A 121 -17.71 1.53 -4.62
N ALA A 122 -18.37 0.57 -3.97
CA ALA A 122 -19.57 0.81 -3.18
C ALA A 122 -19.29 1.77 -1.99
N GLY A 123 -18.05 1.81 -1.49
CA GLY A 123 -17.61 2.68 -0.40
C GLY A 123 -16.96 4.01 -0.79
N CYS A 124 -16.75 4.33 -2.09
CA CYS A 124 -16.05 5.54 -2.52
C CYS A 124 -16.86 6.83 -2.35
N ASP A 125 -16.15 7.92 -2.03
CA ASP A 125 -16.70 9.28 -1.90
C ASP A 125 -16.62 10.07 -3.20
N ALA A 126 -15.62 9.82 -4.06
CA ALA A 126 -15.51 10.37 -5.41
C ALA A 126 -14.72 9.44 -6.34
N VAL A 127 -14.91 9.60 -7.65
CA VAL A 127 -14.28 8.75 -8.67
C VAL A 127 -13.66 9.59 -9.78
N PHE A 128 -12.42 9.24 -10.13
CA PHE A 128 -11.73 9.72 -11.32
C PHE A 128 -11.65 8.63 -12.37
N PHE A 129 -12.06 8.97 -13.58
CA PHE A 129 -12.10 8.05 -14.70
C PHE A 129 -11.15 8.50 -15.80
N CYS A 130 -10.00 7.84 -15.92
CA CYS A 130 -8.94 8.19 -16.86
C CYS A 130 -9.17 7.58 -18.24
N LEU A 131 -9.17 8.43 -19.26
CA LEU A 131 -9.33 8.11 -20.67
C LEU A 131 -8.09 8.55 -21.47
N ASP A 132 -7.68 7.75 -22.46
CA ASP A 132 -6.62 8.11 -23.41
C ASP A 132 -7.25 8.42 -24.78
N PRO A 133 -7.41 9.71 -25.16
CA PRO A 133 -8.14 10.14 -26.35
C PRO A 133 -7.43 9.79 -27.67
N GLU A 134 -6.11 9.59 -27.64
CA GLU A 134 -5.26 9.25 -28.80
C GLU A 134 -4.72 7.82 -28.71
N GLY A 135 -5.40 6.93 -27.97
CA GLY A 135 -4.95 5.58 -27.66
C GLY A 135 -4.69 4.67 -28.89
N SER A 136 -5.42 3.57 -29.03
CA SER A 136 -5.23 2.71 -30.21
C SER A 136 -5.77 3.39 -31.46
N THR A 137 -5.03 3.34 -32.57
CA THR A 137 -5.54 3.77 -33.89
C THR A 137 -6.58 2.78 -34.43
N ASP A 138 -6.55 1.53 -33.96
CA ASP A 138 -7.51 0.48 -34.32
C ASP A 138 -8.94 0.85 -33.88
N PRO A 139 -9.91 0.97 -34.81
CA PRO A 139 -11.32 1.22 -34.50
C PRO A 139 -11.96 0.15 -33.61
N ALA A 140 -11.53 -1.11 -33.72
CA ALA A 140 -12.10 -2.22 -32.94
C ALA A 140 -11.63 -2.14 -31.48
N GLU A 141 -10.34 -1.91 -31.25
CA GLU A 141 -9.79 -1.72 -29.92
C GLU A 141 -10.33 -0.45 -29.23
N ARG A 142 -10.56 0.64 -29.99
CA ARG A 142 -11.24 1.84 -29.47
C ARG A 142 -12.67 1.56 -29.00
N ARG A 143 -13.47 0.86 -29.82
CA ARG A 143 -14.85 0.49 -29.43
C ARG A 143 -14.86 -0.46 -28.23
N ARG A 144 -13.97 -1.44 -28.18
CA ARG A 144 -13.85 -2.35 -27.03
C ARG A 144 -13.52 -1.58 -25.75
N ARG A 145 -12.55 -0.67 -25.80
CA ARG A 145 -12.21 0.19 -24.65
C ARG A 145 -13.41 1.05 -24.25
N GLN A 146 -14.16 1.60 -25.19
CA GLN A 146 -15.35 2.39 -24.89
C GLN A 146 -16.44 1.54 -24.20
N GLN A 147 -16.73 0.34 -24.70
CA GLN A 147 -17.71 -0.58 -24.08
C GLN A 147 -17.30 -1.02 -22.67
N GLU A 148 -16.00 -1.26 -22.43
CA GLU A 148 -15.48 -1.59 -21.10
C GLU A 148 -15.66 -0.41 -20.12
N VAL A 149 -15.41 0.81 -20.58
CA VAL A 149 -15.64 2.04 -19.81
C VAL A 149 -17.12 2.21 -19.47
N GLU A 150 -18.00 2.02 -20.45
CA GLU A 150 -19.44 2.10 -20.28
C GLU A 150 -19.95 1.04 -19.29
N GLY A 151 -19.50 -0.22 -19.41
CA GLY A 151 -19.88 -1.29 -18.50
C GLY A 151 -19.36 -1.12 -17.07
N LEU A 152 -18.32 -0.32 -16.83
CA LEU A 152 -17.87 0.05 -15.48
C LEU A 152 -18.70 1.19 -14.89
N LEU A 153 -19.06 2.17 -15.73
CA LEU A 153 -19.96 3.27 -15.35
C LEU A 153 -21.36 2.74 -15.03
N GLU A 154 -21.91 1.83 -15.85
CA GLU A 154 -23.23 1.23 -15.60
C GLU A 154 -23.25 0.46 -14.27
N ARG A 155 -22.23 -0.38 -14.03
CA ARG A 155 -22.08 -1.09 -12.75
C ARG A 155 -21.89 -0.16 -11.54
N TYR A 156 -21.33 1.03 -11.74
CA TYR A 156 -21.26 2.05 -10.70
C TYR A 156 -22.64 2.55 -10.32
N ILE A 157 -23.43 2.83 -11.34
CA ILE A 157 -24.75 3.42 -11.24
C ILE A 157 -25.70 2.41 -10.56
N GLU A 158 -25.74 1.16 -11.04
CA GLU A 158 -26.60 0.10 -10.49
C GLU A 158 -26.39 -0.11 -8.99
N ARG A 159 -25.13 -0.14 -8.53
CA ARG A 159 -24.81 -0.36 -7.10
C ARG A 159 -24.92 0.89 -6.23
N SER A 160 -25.12 2.06 -6.83
CA SER A 160 -25.31 3.32 -6.11
C SER A 160 -26.72 3.47 -5.54
N GLU A 161 -27.69 2.71 -6.07
CA GLU A 161 -29.11 2.78 -5.70
C GLU A 161 -29.38 2.44 -4.23
N ASP A 162 -28.53 1.62 -3.59
CA ASP A 162 -28.83 1.11 -2.25
C ASP A 162 -28.65 2.13 -1.11
N LEU A 163 -27.83 3.19 -1.24
CA LEU A 163 -27.51 4.04 -0.07
C LEU A 163 -27.27 5.56 -0.27
N SER A 164 -27.03 6.10 -1.46
CA SER A 164 -27.07 7.56 -1.73
C SER A 164 -26.64 7.84 -3.17
N THR A 165 -27.58 8.23 -4.02
CA THR A 165 -27.36 8.93 -5.29
C THR A 165 -26.63 10.27 -5.05
N ASP A 166 -25.92 10.75 -6.06
CA ASP A 166 -25.00 11.91 -6.09
C ASP A 166 -23.58 11.65 -5.56
N ARG A 167 -22.90 10.69 -6.16
CA ARG A 167 -21.44 10.58 -6.03
C ARG A 167 -20.76 11.30 -7.20
N PRO A 168 -19.82 12.22 -6.94
CA PRO A 168 -19.15 12.98 -7.98
C PRO A 168 -18.20 12.08 -8.79
N VAL A 169 -18.34 12.13 -10.12
CA VAL A 169 -17.47 11.42 -11.07
C VAL A 169 -16.84 12.43 -12.02
N ALA A 170 -15.51 12.43 -12.15
CA ALA A 170 -14.83 13.25 -13.14
C ALA A 170 -14.11 12.40 -14.19
N LEU A 171 -14.29 12.78 -15.45
CA LEU A 171 -13.59 12.21 -16.61
C LEU A 171 -12.27 12.96 -16.80
N LEU A 172 -11.15 12.23 -16.78
CA LEU A 172 -9.81 12.76 -16.96
C LEU A 172 -9.26 12.30 -18.31
N LEU A 173 -9.16 13.21 -19.28
CA LEU A 173 -8.50 12.95 -20.55
C LEU A 173 -6.99 13.06 -20.35
N THR A 174 -6.36 11.92 -20.12
CA THR A 174 -4.92 11.79 -19.95
C THR A 174 -4.16 11.94 -21.27
N LYS A 175 -2.85 12.24 -21.19
CA LYS A 175 -1.96 12.38 -22.37
C LYS A 175 -2.44 13.42 -23.38
N PHE A 176 -3.09 14.48 -22.89
CA PHE A 176 -3.71 15.50 -23.75
C PHE A 176 -2.71 16.30 -24.59
N ASP A 177 -1.42 16.28 -24.23
CA ASP A 177 -0.31 16.79 -25.05
C ASP A 177 -0.30 16.20 -26.46
N ARG A 178 -0.75 14.95 -26.63
CA ARG A 178 -0.85 14.29 -27.93
C ARG A 178 -1.97 14.87 -28.80
N VAL A 179 -3.11 15.20 -28.19
CA VAL A 179 -4.22 15.86 -28.89
C VAL A 179 -3.78 17.25 -29.36
N LEU A 180 -3.11 18.01 -28.49
CA LEU A 180 -2.60 19.35 -28.81
C LEU A 180 -1.58 19.33 -29.95
N SER A 181 -0.66 18.35 -29.96
CA SER A 181 0.30 18.18 -31.05
C SER A 181 -0.32 17.71 -32.37
N GLY A 182 -1.41 16.93 -32.32
CA GLY A 182 -2.19 16.54 -33.50
C GLY A 182 -2.89 17.73 -34.16
N LEU A 183 -3.45 18.66 -33.37
CA LEU A 183 -4.08 19.89 -33.88
C LEU A 183 -3.07 20.80 -34.59
N GLY A 184 -1.88 21.00 -34.00
CA GLY A 184 -0.83 21.83 -34.60
C GLY A 184 -0.28 21.30 -35.93
N LYS A 185 -0.40 19.98 -36.19
CA LYS A 185 -0.04 19.38 -37.50
C LYS A 185 -1.13 19.55 -38.54
N GLN A 186 -2.41 19.51 -38.16
CA GLN A 186 -3.52 19.72 -39.09
C GLN A 186 -3.65 21.17 -39.58
N SER A 187 -3.22 22.15 -38.78
CA SER A 187 -3.20 23.56 -39.19
C SER A 187 -2.06 23.93 -40.15
N GLY A 188 -1.04 23.08 -40.29
CA GLY A 188 0.16 23.32 -41.09
C GLY A 188 0.14 22.73 -42.51
N ASP A 189 -0.90 21.98 -42.88
CA ASP A 189 -1.01 21.29 -44.18
C ASP A 189 -1.84 22.08 -45.22
N ALA A 190 -1.98 23.40 -45.04
CA ALA A 190 -2.53 24.29 -46.07
C ALA A 190 -1.50 25.38 -46.43
N ASN A 191 -0.91 25.22 -47.62
CA ASN A 191 -0.03 26.14 -48.35
C ASN A 191 1.42 26.25 -47.88
N ASP A 192 2.23 25.40 -48.50
CA ASP A 192 3.64 25.63 -48.81
C ASP A 192 3.73 26.74 -49.89
N ASP A 193 4.07 27.96 -49.47
CA ASP A 193 4.79 28.91 -50.33
C ASP A 193 5.58 29.89 -49.44
N SER A 194 6.89 29.90 -49.61
CA SER A 194 7.85 30.64 -48.81
C SER A 194 7.88 32.13 -49.16
N THR A 195 7.71 33.05 -48.20
CA THR A 195 8.56 34.26 -48.04
C THR A 195 8.17 35.14 -46.84
N GLU A 196 9.22 35.74 -46.27
CA GLU A 196 9.27 36.97 -45.47
C GLU A 196 8.82 36.95 -44.00
N ALA A 197 9.72 37.53 -43.19
CA ALA A 197 9.54 37.78 -41.78
C ALA A 197 8.76 39.06 -41.53
N ASP A 198 8.02 39.03 -40.42
CA ASP A 198 7.53 40.13 -39.60
C ASP A 198 6.04 40.51 -39.73
N GLN A 199 5.44 40.72 -38.54
CA GLN A 199 4.08 41.17 -38.23
C GLN A 199 2.95 40.12 -38.36
N GLY A 200 2.61 39.50 -37.22
CA GLY A 200 1.52 38.54 -37.13
C GLY A 200 0.12 39.15 -37.15
N PRO A 201 -0.91 38.30 -37.31
CA PRO A 201 -2.19 38.47 -36.65
C PRO A 201 -2.28 37.51 -35.45
N GLU A 202 -2.87 38.01 -34.38
CA GLU A 202 -3.26 37.32 -33.15
C GLU A 202 -3.46 35.81 -33.31
N LEU A 203 -2.53 35.04 -32.73
CA LEU A 203 -2.68 33.61 -32.49
C LEU A 203 -4.04 33.35 -31.83
N GLU A 204 -4.86 32.52 -32.46
CA GLU A 204 -6.03 31.94 -31.82
C GLU A 204 -5.67 31.48 -30.38
N PRO A 205 -6.52 31.80 -29.38
CA PRO A 205 -6.20 31.49 -28.00
C PRO A 205 -5.96 29.99 -27.87
N ARG A 206 -4.78 29.60 -27.34
CA ARG A 206 -4.45 28.20 -27.01
C ARG A 206 -5.69 27.55 -26.39
N PRO A 207 -6.17 26.40 -26.92
CA PRO A 207 -7.42 25.81 -26.46
C PRO A 207 -7.33 25.59 -24.95
N SER A 208 -8.31 26.12 -24.22
CA SER A 208 -8.37 26.01 -22.77
C SER A 208 -8.42 24.53 -22.38
N LEU A 209 -7.63 24.14 -21.37
CA LEU A 209 -7.58 22.78 -20.82
C LEU A 209 -8.86 22.40 -20.04
N THR A 210 -9.83 23.30 -20.03
CA THR A 210 -11.18 23.19 -19.49
C THR A 210 -12.16 23.89 -20.45
N GLY A 211 -13.39 23.37 -20.58
CA GLY A 211 -14.46 24.03 -21.33
C GLY A 211 -14.83 23.39 -22.68
N PRO A 212 -15.48 24.16 -23.60
CA PRO A 212 -16.28 23.61 -24.70
C PRO A 212 -15.47 22.88 -25.79
N PHE A 213 -14.16 23.09 -25.87
CA PHE A 213 -13.29 22.30 -26.75
C PHE A 213 -13.14 20.86 -26.26
N VAL A 214 -12.84 20.69 -24.97
CA VAL A 214 -12.69 19.38 -24.33
C VAL A 214 -14.03 18.64 -24.35
N GLU A 215 -15.13 19.33 -24.05
CA GLU A 215 -16.47 18.75 -24.12
C GLU A 215 -16.82 18.26 -25.52
N ARG A 216 -16.55 19.04 -26.58
CA ARG A 216 -16.76 18.60 -27.97
C ARG A 216 -15.93 17.38 -28.33
N LEU A 217 -14.68 17.31 -27.87
CA LEU A 217 -13.81 16.16 -28.12
C LEU A 217 -14.34 14.89 -27.43
N VAL A 218 -14.81 15.02 -26.18
CA VAL A 218 -15.44 13.90 -25.46
C VAL A 218 -16.75 13.51 -26.13
N ASP A 219 -17.57 14.46 -26.55
CA ASP A 219 -18.83 14.18 -27.23
C ASP A 219 -18.59 13.44 -28.57
N GLN A 220 -17.57 13.86 -29.33
CA GLN A 220 -17.20 13.23 -30.60
C GLN A 220 -16.61 11.82 -30.44
N LYS A 221 -15.75 11.60 -29.43
CA LYS A 221 -15.02 10.32 -29.25
C LYS A 221 -15.69 9.36 -28.26
N TYR A 222 -16.49 9.87 -27.33
CA TYR A 222 -17.07 9.17 -26.17
C TYR A 222 -18.50 9.64 -25.85
N GLY A 223 -19.27 10.12 -26.84
CA GLY A 223 -20.59 10.76 -26.62
C GLY A 223 -21.58 9.93 -25.81
N MET A 224 -21.60 8.60 -25.97
CA MET A 224 -22.44 7.72 -25.15
C MET A 224 -22.01 7.70 -23.67
N THR A 225 -20.71 7.65 -23.40
CA THR A 225 -20.14 7.72 -22.04
C THR A 225 -20.46 9.07 -21.39
N TRP A 226 -20.40 10.16 -22.16
CA TRP A 226 -20.74 11.49 -21.68
C TRP A 226 -22.23 11.65 -21.39
N HIS A 227 -23.09 11.11 -22.25
CA HIS A 227 -24.54 11.09 -22.03
C HIS A 227 -24.89 10.33 -20.74
N ALA A 228 -24.30 9.14 -20.53
CA ALA A 228 -24.51 8.36 -19.30
C ALA A 228 -24.05 9.13 -18.05
N LEU A 229 -22.90 9.80 -18.12
CA LEU A 229 -22.41 10.62 -17.00
C LEU A 229 -23.37 11.77 -16.68
N ARG A 230 -23.83 12.53 -17.68
CA ARG A 230 -24.80 13.63 -17.48
C ARG A 230 -26.13 13.16 -16.89
N GLN A 231 -26.58 11.97 -17.26
CA GLN A 231 -27.84 11.41 -16.79
C GLN A 231 -27.75 10.90 -15.34
N HIS A 232 -26.63 10.32 -14.94
CA HIS A 232 -26.51 9.61 -13.66
C HIS A 232 -25.61 10.29 -12.61
N ALA A 233 -24.77 11.24 -13.02
CA ALA A 233 -23.87 12.01 -12.16
C ALA A 233 -23.90 13.51 -12.57
N PRO A 234 -24.93 14.27 -12.15
CA PRO A 234 -25.14 15.65 -12.59
C PRO A 234 -24.01 16.61 -12.17
N ASP A 235 -23.31 16.30 -11.07
CA ASP A 235 -22.11 17.04 -10.61
C ASP A 235 -20.81 16.60 -11.31
N GLY A 236 -20.93 15.82 -12.39
CA GLY A 236 -19.80 15.30 -13.12
C GLY A 236 -19.01 16.38 -13.86
N ALA A 237 -17.68 16.20 -13.97
CA ALA A 237 -16.80 17.15 -14.62
C ALA A 237 -15.85 16.47 -15.62
N ILE A 238 -15.31 17.26 -16.57
CA ILE A 238 -14.33 16.79 -17.54
C ILE A 238 -13.08 17.67 -17.43
N PHE A 239 -11.92 17.04 -17.35
CA PHE A 239 -10.63 17.72 -17.33
C PHE A 239 -9.67 17.12 -18.36
N ALA A 240 -8.95 17.99 -19.06
CA ALA A 240 -7.83 17.60 -19.90
C ALA A 240 -6.53 17.68 -19.10
N VAL A 241 -5.80 16.56 -19.01
CA VAL A 241 -4.57 16.47 -18.21
C VAL A 241 -3.43 15.85 -19.00
N SER A 242 -2.22 16.38 -18.81
CA SER A 242 -0.99 15.74 -19.27
C SER A 242 0.00 15.66 -18.12
N SER A 243 0.40 14.44 -17.77
CA SER A 243 1.35 14.19 -16.68
C SER A 243 2.77 14.60 -17.05
N PHE A 244 3.15 14.56 -18.34
CA PHE A 244 4.50 14.88 -18.81
C PHE A 244 4.61 16.27 -19.44
N GLY A 245 3.54 16.74 -20.09
CA GLY A 245 3.60 17.91 -20.95
C GLY A 245 4.00 17.60 -22.40
N PRO A 246 4.17 18.63 -23.24
CA PRO A 246 4.57 18.47 -24.64
C PRO A 246 5.96 17.84 -24.78
N GLY A 247 6.19 17.15 -25.91
CA GLY A 247 7.49 16.54 -26.24
C GLY A 247 7.67 15.08 -25.76
N SER A 248 6.61 14.44 -25.25
CA SER A 248 6.65 13.03 -24.88
C SER A 248 6.74 12.10 -26.11
N THR A 249 7.47 10.98 -26.00
CA THR A 249 7.56 9.96 -27.07
C THR A 249 7.00 8.63 -26.57
N GLY A 250 5.79 8.29 -27.01
CA GLY A 250 5.07 7.13 -26.47
C GLY A 250 4.89 7.28 -24.95
N ASN A 251 5.25 6.25 -24.18
CA ASN A 251 5.14 6.27 -22.71
C ASN A 251 6.40 6.79 -22.01
N ARG A 252 7.39 7.31 -22.75
CA ARG A 252 8.61 7.84 -22.16
C ARG A 252 8.47 9.33 -21.86
N PRO A 253 8.85 9.78 -20.66
CA PRO A 253 8.84 11.19 -20.31
C PRO A 253 9.90 11.99 -21.12
N PRO A 254 9.62 13.26 -21.44
CA PRO A 254 10.61 14.18 -22.01
C PRO A 254 11.71 14.54 -20.99
N ALA A 255 12.85 15.04 -21.48
CA ALA A 255 13.98 15.44 -20.63
C ALA A 255 13.61 16.54 -19.61
N THR A 256 12.65 17.41 -19.95
CA THR A 256 12.09 18.42 -19.06
C THR A 256 10.57 18.24 -18.96
N LEU A 257 10.08 18.01 -17.74
CA LEU A 257 8.66 17.80 -17.48
C LEU A 257 7.92 19.13 -17.37
N HIS A 258 6.85 19.29 -18.14
CA HIS A 258 5.94 20.44 -18.08
C HIS A 258 4.47 19.95 -17.95
N PRO A 259 4.08 19.35 -16.81
CA PRO A 259 2.73 18.83 -16.63
C PRO A 259 1.66 19.92 -16.82
N MET A 260 0.49 19.54 -17.34
CA MET A 260 -0.59 20.47 -17.71
C MET A 260 -1.94 20.01 -17.15
N GLY A 261 -2.76 20.97 -16.71
CA GLY A 261 -4.18 20.74 -16.36
C GLY A 261 -4.43 20.01 -15.03
N LEU A 262 -3.41 19.84 -14.18
CA LEU A 262 -3.52 19.07 -12.93
C LEU A 262 -4.28 19.80 -11.81
N GLU A 263 -4.40 21.12 -11.89
CA GLU A 263 -5.07 21.94 -10.88
C GLU A 263 -6.60 21.74 -10.84
N GLY A 264 -7.24 21.66 -12.01
CA GLY A 264 -8.69 21.52 -12.15
C GLY A 264 -9.26 20.30 -11.43
N PRO A 265 -8.76 19.08 -11.69
CA PRO A 265 -9.24 17.86 -11.04
C PRO A 265 -9.14 17.90 -9.51
N MET A 266 -8.04 18.43 -8.98
CA MET A 266 -7.79 18.44 -7.53
C MET A 266 -8.63 19.49 -6.81
N GLY A 267 -8.80 20.67 -7.40
CA GLY A 267 -9.70 21.71 -6.89
C GLY A 267 -11.15 21.22 -6.87
N TRP A 268 -11.62 20.66 -7.99
CA TRP A 268 -12.96 20.09 -8.10
C TRP A 268 -13.19 18.98 -7.07
N LEU A 269 -12.23 18.07 -6.89
CA LEU A 269 -12.35 17.01 -5.88
C LEU A 269 -12.54 17.58 -4.47
N ALA A 270 -11.75 18.58 -4.09
CA ALA A 270 -11.86 19.20 -2.77
C ALA A 270 -13.23 19.87 -2.56
N GLU A 271 -13.73 20.58 -3.57
CA GLU A 271 -15.03 21.24 -3.55
C GLU A 271 -16.18 20.24 -3.44
N GLN A 272 -16.15 19.18 -4.24
CA GLN A 272 -17.19 18.14 -4.24
C GLN A 272 -17.23 17.36 -2.92
N LEU A 273 -16.07 17.05 -2.32
CA LEU A 273 -16.02 16.42 -1.01
C LEU A 273 -16.62 17.32 0.09
N GLU A 274 -16.35 18.63 0.06
CA GLU A 274 -16.97 19.58 0.99
C GLU A 274 -18.48 19.69 0.80
N ALA A 275 -18.95 19.82 -0.45
CA ALA A 275 -20.37 19.90 -0.77
C ALA A 275 -21.13 18.66 -0.27
N ARG A 276 -20.55 17.48 -0.46
CA ARG A 276 -21.12 16.20 -0.02
C ARG A 276 -21.15 16.07 1.51
N ASP A 277 -20.05 16.39 2.20
CA ASP A 277 -20.00 16.36 3.66
C ASP A 277 -21.01 17.33 4.29
N ARG A 278 -21.24 18.48 3.64
CA ARG A 278 -22.30 19.42 4.03
C ARG A 278 -23.69 18.79 3.93
N THR A 279 -24.03 18.20 2.79
CA THR A 279 -25.34 17.55 2.58
C THR A 279 -25.55 16.38 3.55
N GLN A 280 -24.52 15.56 3.78
CA GLN A 280 -24.56 14.46 4.75
C GLN A 280 -24.75 14.95 6.19
N MET A 281 -24.14 16.08 6.55
CA MET A 281 -24.34 16.70 7.86
C MET A 281 -25.78 17.19 8.04
N GLU A 282 -26.35 17.86 7.02
CA GLU A 282 -27.75 18.30 7.05
C GLU A 282 -28.69 17.10 7.21
N TRP A 283 -28.45 16.03 6.46
CA TRP A 283 -29.24 14.81 6.56
C TRP A 283 -29.12 14.11 7.93
N LEU A 284 -27.94 14.12 8.54
CA LEU A 284 -27.75 13.60 9.90
C LEU A 284 -28.55 14.40 10.93
N TRP A 285 -28.62 15.72 10.77
CA TRP A 285 -29.42 16.61 11.63
C TRP A 285 -30.93 16.36 11.49
N GLU A 286 -31.41 15.96 10.30
CA GLU A 286 -32.81 15.58 10.07
C GLU A 286 -33.14 14.21 10.67
N LEU A 287 -32.26 13.22 10.50
CA LEU A 287 -32.50 11.86 10.97
C LEU A 287 -32.35 11.71 12.49
N ALA A 288 -31.47 12.47 13.13
CA ALA A 288 -31.15 12.33 14.57
C ALA A 288 -31.03 13.68 15.32
N PRO A 289 -32.09 14.52 15.37
CA PRO A 289 -32.02 15.89 15.91
C PRO A 289 -31.73 15.97 17.43
N THR A 290 -31.95 14.87 18.16
CA THR A 290 -31.78 14.81 19.62
C THR A 290 -30.54 14.07 20.09
N ASP A 291 -29.82 13.38 19.18
CA ASP A 291 -28.63 12.59 19.51
C ASP A 291 -27.39 13.50 19.63
N PHE A 292 -27.33 14.24 20.75
CA PHE A 292 -26.27 15.21 21.00
C PHE A 292 -24.85 14.62 20.93
N PRO A 293 -24.54 13.44 21.52
CA PRO A 293 -23.20 12.86 21.41
C PRO A 293 -22.76 12.59 19.97
N ARG A 294 -23.65 12.02 19.13
CA ARG A 294 -23.35 11.74 17.72
C ARG A 294 -23.14 13.03 16.94
N LEU A 295 -24.07 13.99 17.06
CA LEU A 295 -23.96 15.29 16.41
C LEU A 295 -22.68 16.02 16.85
N GLN A 296 -22.28 15.92 18.11
CA GLN A 296 -21.04 16.50 18.60
C GLN A 296 -19.82 15.90 17.91
N ARG A 297 -19.71 14.55 17.80
CA ARG A 297 -18.59 13.89 17.13
C ARG A 297 -18.51 14.27 15.65
N CYS A 298 -19.63 14.24 14.93
CA CYS A 298 -19.68 14.58 13.52
C CYS A 298 -19.36 16.07 13.27
N VAL A 299 -19.89 16.99 14.07
CA VAL A 299 -19.58 18.43 13.95
C VAL A 299 -18.10 18.71 14.29
N THR A 300 -17.53 18.06 15.31
CA THR A 300 -16.09 18.19 15.61
C THR A 300 -15.21 17.66 14.46
N ALA A 301 -15.58 16.52 13.85
CA ALA A 301 -14.86 16.00 12.70
C ALA A 301 -14.97 16.95 11.48
N TYR A 302 -16.16 17.47 11.21
CA TYR A 302 -16.39 18.44 10.14
C TYR A 302 -15.61 19.74 10.36
N GLU A 303 -15.61 20.29 11.59
CA GLU A 303 -14.82 21.48 11.93
C GLU A 303 -13.32 21.25 11.79
N ARG A 304 -12.84 20.05 12.13
CA ARG A 304 -11.42 19.69 11.97
C ARG A 304 -11.03 19.62 10.48
N ARG A 305 -11.94 19.14 9.63
CA ARG A 305 -11.74 19.03 8.18
C ARG A 305 -11.89 20.39 7.47
N TYR A 306 -12.84 21.22 7.91
CA TYR A 306 -13.20 22.50 7.30
C TYR A 306 -13.18 23.67 8.33
N PRO A 307 -12.02 24.05 8.87
CA PRO A 307 -11.92 24.97 10.01
C PRO A 307 -12.38 26.41 9.74
N ARG A 308 -12.59 26.80 8.47
CA ARG A 308 -13.06 28.14 8.08
C ARG A 308 -14.29 28.11 7.16
N SER A 309 -14.99 26.98 7.06
CA SER A 309 -16.25 26.90 6.31
C SER A 309 -17.33 27.74 7.00
N ASN A 310 -18.04 28.59 6.26
CA ASN A 310 -19.16 29.37 6.81
C ASN A 310 -20.23 28.47 7.46
N ARG A 311 -20.40 27.24 6.95
CA ARG A 311 -21.36 26.26 7.48
C ARG A 311 -20.89 25.58 8.77
N SER A 312 -19.58 25.50 9.02
CA SER A 312 -19.04 24.98 10.28
C SER A 312 -19.53 25.81 11.48
N TYR A 313 -19.58 27.14 11.34
CA TYR A 313 -20.12 28.05 12.35
C TYR A 313 -21.61 27.84 12.59
N GLU A 314 -22.38 27.56 11.55
CA GLU A 314 -23.81 27.30 11.64
C GLU A 314 -24.08 26.02 12.44
N PHE A 315 -23.43 24.91 12.09
CA PHE A 315 -23.57 23.64 12.82
C PHE A 315 -23.11 23.75 14.27
N ARG A 316 -22.01 24.45 14.54
CA ARG A 316 -21.54 24.76 15.91
C ARG A 316 -22.59 25.53 16.70
N THR A 317 -23.22 26.52 16.07
CA THR A 317 -24.25 27.36 16.71
C THR A 317 -25.49 26.53 17.03
N ARG A 318 -25.96 25.70 16.09
CA ARG A 318 -27.04 24.74 16.31
C ARG A 318 -26.73 23.75 17.44
N LEU A 319 -25.49 23.25 17.54
CA LEU A 319 -25.08 22.37 18.64
C LEU A 319 -25.06 23.10 20.00
N LYS A 320 -24.55 24.35 20.03
CA LYS A 320 -24.53 25.18 21.25
C LYS A 320 -25.93 25.52 21.75
N THR A 321 -26.89 25.82 20.86
CA THR A 321 -28.27 26.12 21.26
C THR A 321 -28.95 24.89 21.87
N LEU A 322 -28.74 23.69 21.31
CA LEU A 322 -29.18 22.42 21.93
C LEU A 322 -28.56 22.21 23.31
N GLY A 323 -27.24 22.43 23.45
CA GLY A 323 -26.54 22.31 24.73
C GLY A 323 -27.05 23.29 25.80
N ARG A 324 -27.32 24.55 25.42
CA ARG A 324 -27.89 25.57 26.33
C ARG A 324 -29.31 25.19 26.79
N ARG A 325 -30.19 24.76 25.88
CA ARG A 325 -31.55 24.33 26.23
C ARG A 325 -31.56 23.20 27.27
N ARG A 326 -30.60 22.26 27.17
CA ARG A 326 -30.45 21.17 28.15
C ARG A 326 -29.97 21.65 29.52
N LYS A 327 -29.03 22.61 29.57
CA LYS A 327 -28.51 23.18 30.83
C LYS A 327 -29.55 24.03 31.56
N TRP A 328 -30.28 24.89 30.86
CA TRP A 328 -31.31 25.75 31.45
C TRP A 328 -32.47 24.98 32.08
N ARG A 329 -32.90 23.87 31.47
CA ARG A 329 -33.93 22.97 32.05
C ARG A 329 -33.50 22.33 33.38
N ARG A 330 -32.18 22.21 33.64
CA ARG A 330 -31.64 21.67 34.90
C ARG A 330 -31.46 22.76 35.96
N ALA A 331 -31.01 23.95 35.56
CA ALA A 331 -30.76 25.07 36.47
C ALA A 331 -32.05 25.62 37.12
N GLY A 332 -33.15 25.73 36.37
CA GLY A 332 -34.41 26.28 36.89
C GLY A 332 -35.02 25.49 38.06
N LYS A 333 -34.73 24.19 38.19
CA LYS A 333 -35.22 23.34 39.28
C LYS A 333 -34.43 23.50 40.58
N LEU A 334 -33.19 23.98 40.52
CA LEU A 334 -32.29 24.07 41.67
C LEU A 334 -32.45 25.38 42.45
N VAL A 335 -32.81 26.48 41.78
CA VAL A 335 -32.89 27.81 42.41
C VAL A 335 -34.07 27.94 43.38
N LEU A 336 -35.22 27.35 43.06
CA LEU A 336 -36.43 27.45 43.90
C LEU A 336 -36.32 26.62 45.20
N VAL A 337 -35.56 25.52 45.17
CA VAL A 337 -35.27 24.69 46.34
C VAL A 337 -34.28 25.38 47.29
N ALA A 338 -33.31 26.13 46.75
CA ALA A 338 -32.29 26.79 47.56
C ALA A 338 -32.83 27.93 48.45
N ALA A 339 -33.81 28.70 47.97
CA ALA A 339 -34.33 29.86 48.71
C ALA A 339 -35.15 29.47 49.96
N LEU A 340 -35.92 28.38 49.90
CA LEU A 340 -36.73 27.87 51.02
C LEU A 340 -35.87 27.23 52.11
N LEU A 341 -34.75 26.61 51.74
CA LEU A 341 -33.81 26.00 52.69
C LEU A 341 -33.10 27.05 53.55
N LEU A 342 -32.73 28.21 52.98
CA LEU A 342 -31.98 29.25 53.68
C LEU A 342 -32.75 29.88 54.85
N ALA A 343 -34.07 30.06 54.73
CA ALA A 343 -34.90 30.64 55.78
C ALA A 343 -35.10 29.69 56.98
N LEU A 344 -35.21 28.39 56.74
CA LEU A 344 -35.34 27.37 57.79
C LEU A 344 -34.02 27.16 58.56
N LEU A 345 -32.88 27.24 57.87
CA LEU A 345 -31.55 27.11 58.47
C LEU A 345 -31.25 28.21 59.50
N ALA A 346 -31.60 29.47 59.21
CA ALA A 346 -31.32 30.59 60.13
C ALA A 346 -32.06 30.50 61.47
N GLY A 347 -33.30 29.99 61.48
CA GLY A 347 -34.10 29.82 62.70
C GLY A 347 -33.66 28.61 63.53
N TYR A 348 -33.21 27.54 62.87
CA TYR A 348 -32.70 26.34 63.53
C TYR A 348 -31.44 26.65 64.37
N ASP A 349 -30.52 27.45 63.84
CA ASP A 349 -29.25 27.81 64.49
C ASP A 349 -29.39 28.58 65.80
N PHE A 350 -30.35 29.50 65.87
CA PHE A 350 -30.56 30.31 67.07
C PHE A 350 -31.06 29.48 68.26
N TRP A 351 -31.93 28.50 68.00
CA TRP A 351 -32.51 27.66 69.04
C TRP A 351 -31.53 26.59 69.56
N GLY A 352 -30.68 26.06 68.67
CA GLY A 352 -29.61 25.14 69.03
C GLY A 352 -28.69 25.69 70.11
N PHE A 353 -28.19 26.92 69.92
CA PHE A 353 -27.18 27.51 70.81
C PHE A 353 -27.67 27.61 72.27
N HIS A 354 -28.92 28.02 72.47
CA HIS A 354 -29.51 28.11 73.80
C HIS A 354 -29.70 26.74 74.47
N ARG A 355 -30.02 25.70 73.70
CA ARG A 355 -30.12 24.34 74.23
C ARG A 355 -28.77 23.82 74.73
N ALA A 356 -27.70 24.04 73.98
CA ALA A 356 -26.35 23.60 74.36
C ALA A 356 -25.84 24.28 75.65
N THR A 357 -26.16 25.58 75.82
CA THR A 357 -25.81 26.29 77.07
C THR A 357 -26.55 25.77 78.30
N ALA A 358 -27.76 25.22 78.13
CA ALA A 358 -28.51 24.63 79.24
C ALA A 358 -27.90 23.29 79.68
N PHE A 359 -27.49 22.45 78.72
CA PHE A 359 -26.91 21.13 78.97
C PHE A 359 -25.53 21.18 79.68
N GLU A 360 -24.73 22.24 79.45
CA GLU A 360 -23.46 22.43 80.17
C GLU A 360 -23.67 22.68 81.67
N ARG A 361 -24.81 23.28 82.08
CA ARG A 361 -25.04 23.71 83.47
C ARG A 361 -25.46 22.58 84.41
N GLU A 362 -25.75 21.40 83.87
CA GLU A 362 -26.16 20.21 84.64
C GLU A 362 -24.93 19.47 85.19
N PRO A 363 -24.78 19.34 86.53
CA PRO A 363 -23.58 18.77 87.15
C PRO A 363 -23.34 17.26 86.90
N GLU A 364 -24.34 16.53 86.43
CA GLU A 364 -24.30 15.06 86.28
C GLU A 364 -23.71 14.60 84.93
N ASN A 365 -23.40 15.52 84.01
CA ASN A 365 -22.98 15.19 82.65
C ASN A 365 -21.47 14.89 82.53
N PRO A 366 -21.05 13.70 82.02
CA PRO A 366 -19.63 13.36 81.89
C PRO A 366 -18.95 14.18 80.79
N ALA A 367 -17.65 14.46 80.95
CA ALA A 367 -16.88 15.33 80.04
C ALA A 367 -16.97 14.96 78.54
N PRO A 368 -16.97 13.67 78.14
CA PRO A 368 -17.22 13.30 76.75
C PRO A 368 -18.63 13.63 76.23
N ALA A 369 -19.65 13.57 77.09
CA ALA A 369 -21.03 13.91 76.72
C ALA A 369 -21.20 15.41 76.52
N VAL A 370 -20.60 16.23 77.40
CA VAL A 370 -20.60 17.70 77.27
C VAL A 370 -19.83 18.14 76.03
N ALA A 371 -18.65 17.56 75.76
CA ALA A 371 -17.88 17.83 74.54
C ALA A 371 -18.67 17.46 73.27
N ARG A 372 -19.34 16.30 73.27
CA ARG A 372 -20.19 15.86 72.15
C ARG A 372 -21.36 16.79 71.91
N HIS A 373 -21.98 17.32 72.95
CA HIS A 373 -23.11 18.22 72.82
C HIS A 373 -22.71 19.58 72.22
N TRP A 374 -21.57 20.13 72.62
CA TRP A 374 -21.02 21.36 72.03
C TRP A 374 -20.48 21.16 70.60
N SER A 375 -19.90 20.01 70.29
CA SER A 375 -19.54 19.67 68.91
C SER A 375 -20.77 19.41 68.05
N GLY A 376 -21.78 18.73 68.61
CA GLY A 376 -23.06 18.44 67.96
C GLY A 376 -23.76 19.72 67.58
N LEU A 377 -23.78 20.71 68.48
CA LEU A 377 -24.27 22.05 68.16
C LEU A 377 -23.59 22.64 66.92
N LEU A 378 -22.26 22.70 66.89
CA LEU A 378 -21.54 23.33 65.77
C LEU A 378 -21.62 22.53 64.47
N ALA A 379 -21.88 21.22 64.55
CA ALA A 379 -22.09 20.34 63.40
C ALA A 379 -23.54 20.39 62.87
N GLU A 380 -24.52 20.42 63.77
CA GLU A 380 -25.94 20.52 63.46
C GLU A 380 -26.28 21.92 62.95
N HIS A 381 -25.55 22.95 63.40
CA HIS A 381 -25.81 24.35 63.09
C HIS A 381 -24.64 25.02 62.33
N PRO A 382 -24.30 24.56 61.10
CA PRO A 382 -23.15 25.07 60.35
C PRO A 382 -23.35 26.49 59.83
N SER A 383 -24.59 26.98 59.75
CA SER A 383 -24.93 28.34 59.36
C SER A 383 -24.90 29.34 60.53
N LEU A 384 -24.68 28.85 61.76
CA LEU A 384 -24.55 29.67 62.96
C LEU A 384 -23.48 30.78 62.83
N PRO A 385 -22.28 30.56 62.22
CA PRO A 385 -21.30 31.63 62.04
C PRO A 385 -21.73 32.68 61.01
N LEU A 386 -22.60 32.31 60.07
CA LEU A 386 -23.06 33.19 58.99
C LEU A 386 -24.18 34.11 59.48
N PHE A 387 -25.11 33.57 60.27
CA PHE A 387 -26.24 34.33 60.82
C PHE A 387 -25.95 34.96 62.18
N TRP A 388 -25.16 34.30 63.05
CA TRP A 388 -24.90 34.69 64.44
C TRP A 388 -23.41 34.53 64.85
N PRO A 389 -22.49 35.34 64.29
CA PRO A 389 -21.03 35.15 64.42
C PRO A 389 -20.48 35.31 65.86
N SER A 390 -21.17 36.02 66.76
CA SER A 390 -20.77 36.15 68.17
C SER A 390 -21.00 34.87 68.96
N LEU A 391 -22.16 34.22 68.77
CA LEU A 391 -22.53 32.97 69.42
C LEU A 391 -21.64 31.81 68.95
N ALA A 392 -21.33 31.78 67.64
CA ALA A 392 -20.41 30.80 67.08
C ALA A 392 -19.01 30.85 67.71
N ARG A 393 -18.47 32.03 68.03
CA ARG A 393 -17.17 32.17 68.70
C ARG A 393 -17.17 31.62 70.12
N GLN A 394 -18.25 31.85 70.87
CA GLN A 394 -18.39 31.33 72.24
C GLN A 394 -18.56 29.80 72.26
N ALA A 395 -19.36 29.25 71.34
CA ALA A 395 -19.51 27.80 71.20
C ALA A 395 -18.19 27.09 70.86
N ARG A 396 -17.34 27.69 70.02
CA ARG A 396 -16.04 27.12 69.64
C ARG A 396 -15.07 27.02 70.82
N LEU A 397 -14.99 28.05 71.65
CA LEU A 397 -14.14 28.03 72.84
C LEU A 397 -14.59 26.95 73.84
N LYS A 398 -15.90 26.81 74.06
CA LYS A 398 -16.48 25.78 74.93
C LYS A 398 -16.28 24.37 74.39
N ARG A 399 -16.46 24.16 73.09
CA ARG A 399 -16.15 22.90 72.41
C ARG A 399 -14.69 22.49 72.65
N ASN A 400 -13.76 23.42 72.43
CA ASN A 400 -12.33 23.12 72.48
C ASN A 400 -11.85 22.76 73.90
N GLU A 401 -12.35 23.46 74.93
CA GLU A 401 -12.03 23.15 76.33
C GLU A 401 -12.49 21.74 76.74
N TRP A 402 -13.73 21.38 76.41
CA TRP A 402 -14.30 20.09 76.78
C TRP A 402 -13.79 18.94 75.90
N ALA A 403 -13.40 19.20 74.65
CA ALA A 403 -12.79 18.21 73.77
C ALA A 403 -11.44 17.70 74.28
N VAL A 404 -10.58 18.59 74.82
CA VAL A 404 -9.28 18.18 75.40
C VAL A 404 -9.49 17.35 76.66
N LYS A 405 -10.45 17.71 77.53
CA LYS A 405 -10.81 16.93 78.72
C LYS A 405 -11.39 15.56 78.37
N ALA A 406 -12.23 15.49 77.34
CA ALA A 406 -12.80 14.24 76.85
C ALA A 406 -11.75 13.30 76.23
N ALA A 407 -10.83 13.83 75.44
CA ALA A 407 -9.75 13.07 74.82
C ALA A 407 -8.82 12.39 75.84
N GLY A 408 -8.50 13.09 76.94
CA GLY A 408 -7.72 12.51 78.04
C GLY A 408 -8.44 11.33 78.72
N VAL A 409 -9.75 11.44 78.95
CA VAL A 409 -10.55 10.36 79.55
C VAL A 409 -10.71 9.17 78.59
N GLN A 410 -10.90 9.45 77.30
CA GLN A 410 -11.10 8.42 76.27
C GLN A 410 -9.84 7.57 76.05
N LEU A 411 -8.66 8.22 75.96
CA LEU A 411 -7.39 7.52 75.88
C LEU A 411 -7.10 6.67 77.13
N ALA A 412 -7.40 7.19 78.33
CA ALA A 412 -7.24 6.43 79.57
C ALA A 412 -8.17 5.20 79.65
N SER A 413 -9.33 5.25 78.98
CA SER A 413 -10.26 4.12 78.85
C SER A 413 -9.99 3.19 77.66
N GLY A 414 -8.92 3.42 76.89
CA GLY A 414 -8.59 2.62 75.70
C GLY A 414 -9.55 2.83 74.51
N ILE A 415 -10.27 3.95 74.48
CA ILE A 415 -11.18 4.30 73.39
C ILE A 415 -10.39 5.09 72.35
N SER A 416 -10.23 4.54 71.14
CA SER A 416 -9.56 5.22 70.03
C SER A 416 -10.35 6.44 69.58
N VAL A 417 -9.69 7.60 69.56
CA VAL A 417 -10.29 8.87 69.11
C VAL A 417 -9.76 9.17 67.71
N PRO A 418 -10.60 9.14 66.66
CA PRO A 418 -10.14 9.42 65.31
C PRO A 418 -9.66 10.86 65.18
N ASP A 419 -8.55 11.03 64.44
CA ASP A 419 -7.96 12.31 64.09
C ASP A 419 -7.49 13.15 65.30
N LEU A 420 -7.19 12.45 66.40
CA LEU A 420 -6.88 13.09 67.68
C LEU A 420 -5.69 14.04 67.58
N ALA A 421 -4.60 13.66 66.91
CA ALA A 421 -3.41 14.49 66.77
C ALA A 421 -3.71 15.81 66.05
N ALA A 422 -4.39 15.75 64.89
CA ALA A 422 -4.78 16.95 64.13
C ALA A 422 -5.79 17.82 64.89
N ARG A 423 -6.73 17.19 65.63
CA ARG A 423 -7.69 17.91 66.47
C ARG A 423 -7.01 18.63 67.63
N LEU A 424 -6.05 17.98 68.27
CA LEU A 424 -5.28 18.56 69.38
C LEU A 424 -4.38 19.70 68.88
N GLU A 425 -3.76 19.56 67.71
CA GLU A 425 -2.97 20.61 67.06
C GLU A 425 -3.83 21.81 66.66
N GLY A 426 -4.99 21.58 66.02
CA GLY A 426 -5.94 22.65 65.70
C GLY A 426 -6.49 23.37 66.93
N ILE A 427 -6.75 22.64 68.02
CA ILE A 427 -7.17 23.26 69.29
C ILE A 427 -6.02 24.07 69.91
N LYS A 428 -4.77 23.65 69.74
CA LYS A 428 -3.59 24.36 70.24
C LYS A 428 -3.35 25.68 69.50
N GLU A 429 -3.66 25.74 68.21
CA GLU A 429 -3.64 26.98 67.42
C GLU A 429 -4.81 27.91 67.75
N GLU A 430 -6.02 27.37 67.91
CA GLU A 430 -7.24 28.14 68.20
C GLU A 430 -7.33 28.64 69.66
N ALA A 431 -6.71 27.92 70.60
CA ALA A 431 -6.78 28.17 72.04
C ALA A 431 -5.43 27.85 72.73
N PRO A 432 -4.41 28.71 72.57
CA PRO A 432 -3.05 28.46 73.05
C PRO A 432 -2.94 28.22 74.56
N GLN A 433 -3.92 28.72 75.33
CA GLN A 433 -4.04 28.49 76.77
C GLN A 433 -4.24 27.00 77.17
N LEU A 434 -4.60 26.10 76.24
CA LEU A 434 -4.81 24.67 76.50
C LEU A 434 -3.59 23.78 76.19
N ALA A 435 -2.49 24.36 75.66
CA ALA A 435 -1.29 23.63 75.24
C ALA A 435 -0.66 22.65 76.27
N PRO A 436 -0.56 22.97 77.57
CA PRO A 436 0.05 22.04 78.54
C PRO A 436 -0.83 20.81 78.84
N ALA A 437 -2.15 20.91 78.66
CA ALA A 437 -3.05 19.75 78.80
C ALA A 437 -2.96 18.83 77.58
N ILE A 438 -2.78 19.41 76.38
CA ILE A 438 -2.69 18.70 75.10
C ILE A 438 -1.45 17.79 75.04
N ARG A 439 -0.27 18.29 75.46
CA ARG A 439 0.99 17.50 75.45
C ARG A 439 0.91 16.20 76.25
N LYS A 440 0.15 16.19 77.35
CA LYS A 440 -0.03 14.99 78.18
C LYS A 440 -0.90 13.93 77.49
N VAL A 441 -1.81 14.37 76.64
CA VAL A 441 -2.72 13.51 75.86
C VAL A 441 -1.99 12.93 74.63
N GLU A 442 -1.12 13.71 73.99
CA GLU A 442 -0.30 13.27 72.84
C GLU A 442 0.64 12.11 73.20
N GLN A 443 1.38 12.22 74.31
CA GLN A 443 2.32 11.17 74.76
C GLN A 443 1.64 9.84 75.08
N ALA A 444 0.41 9.89 75.63
CA ALA A 444 -0.37 8.68 75.90
C ALA A 444 -0.93 8.07 74.60
N GLY A 445 -1.25 8.89 73.59
CA GLY A 445 -1.78 8.44 72.31
C GLY A 445 -0.76 7.69 71.43
N GLU A 446 0.50 8.12 71.40
CA GLU A 446 1.54 7.48 70.58
C GLU A 446 1.83 6.03 71.01
N LEU A 447 1.84 5.78 72.32
CA LEU A 447 2.04 4.43 72.87
C LEU A 447 0.88 3.49 72.53
N VAL A 448 -0.36 3.97 72.62
CA VAL A 448 -1.56 3.18 72.26
C VAL A 448 -1.57 2.88 70.77
N ARG A 449 -1.24 3.86 69.91
CA ARG A 449 -1.20 3.69 68.45
C ARG A 449 -0.17 2.67 68.00
N HIS A 450 1.02 2.68 68.59
CA HIS A 450 2.05 1.68 68.31
C HIS A 450 1.53 0.26 68.60
N ASP A 451 0.93 0.06 69.78
CA ASP A 451 0.49 -1.26 70.24
C ASP A 451 -0.75 -1.78 69.49
N GLU A 452 -1.68 -0.90 69.11
CA GLU A 452 -2.82 -1.25 68.25
C GLU A 452 -2.37 -1.62 66.84
N ARG A 453 -1.49 -0.82 66.23
CA ARG A 453 -0.99 -1.06 64.87
C ARG A 453 -0.21 -2.37 64.79
N TRP A 454 0.58 -2.68 65.83
CA TRP A 454 1.27 -3.96 65.91
C TRP A 454 0.30 -5.14 65.97
N LYS A 455 -0.77 -5.04 66.80
CA LYS A 455 -1.80 -6.09 66.89
C LYS A 455 -2.51 -6.35 65.56
N GLU A 456 -2.84 -5.29 64.82
CA GLU A 456 -3.46 -5.41 63.49
C GLU A 456 -2.55 -6.12 62.50
N VAL A 457 -1.33 -5.63 62.33
CA VAL A 457 -0.36 -6.18 61.36
C VAL A 457 0.01 -7.62 61.73
N TYR A 458 0.14 -7.92 63.02
CA TYR A 458 0.40 -9.28 63.51
C TYR A 458 -0.76 -10.23 63.26
N ALA A 459 -2.01 -9.79 63.50
CA ALA A 459 -3.21 -10.60 63.24
C ALA A 459 -3.39 -10.85 61.73
N GLU A 460 -3.13 -9.84 60.88
CA GLU A 460 -3.21 -9.96 59.43
C GLU A 460 -2.12 -10.89 58.89
N ALA A 461 -0.90 -10.84 59.44
CA ALA A 461 0.19 -11.73 59.06
C ALA A 461 -0.04 -13.22 59.42
N LEU A 462 -0.87 -13.49 60.42
CA LEU A 462 -1.25 -14.85 60.84
C LEU A 462 -2.59 -15.33 60.25
N SER A 463 -3.26 -14.48 59.47
CA SER A 463 -4.54 -14.80 58.86
C SER A 463 -4.40 -15.70 57.63
N LEU A 464 -5.45 -16.45 57.28
CA LEU A 464 -5.50 -17.22 56.03
C LEU A 464 -5.38 -16.31 54.79
N SER A 465 -5.83 -15.06 54.88
CA SER A 465 -5.66 -14.07 53.82
C SER A 465 -4.20 -13.71 53.53
N ALA A 466 -3.27 -13.92 54.46
CA ALA A 466 -1.84 -13.75 54.22
C ALA A 466 -1.30 -14.78 53.23
N SER A 467 -1.85 -15.99 53.24
CA SER A 467 -1.55 -17.00 52.23
C SER A 467 -2.20 -16.63 50.89
N ASP A 468 -3.41 -16.08 50.85
CA ASP A 468 -4.05 -15.71 49.59
C ASP A 468 -3.36 -14.50 48.90
N GLU A 469 -2.99 -13.46 49.65
CA GLU A 469 -2.38 -12.21 49.17
C GLU A 469 -1.01 -11.88 49.81
N PRO A 470 0.04 -12.70 49.61
CA PRO A 470 1.31 -12.56 50.33
C PRO A 470 2.07 -11.26 50.02
N GLU A 471 1.87 -10.65 48.84
CA GLU A 471 2.46 -9.34 48.47
C GLU A 471 1.95 -8.21 49.36
N LYS A 472 0.65 -8.20 49.66
CA LYS A 472 0.00 -7.14 50.43
C LYS A 472 0.41 -7.21 51.90
N THR A 473 0.41 -8.40 52.47
CA THR A 473 0.85 -8.63 53.86
C THR A 473 2.33 -8.31 54.04
N LEU A 474 3.18 -8.63 53.07
CA LEU A 474 4.59 -8.23 53.09
C LEU A 474 4.77 -6.70 53.07
N ALA A 475 4.02 -6.01 52.21
CA ALA A 475 4.06 -4.55 52.15
C ALA A 475 3.61 -3.90 53.47
N GLN A 476 2.64 -4.47 54.17
CA GLN A 476 2.17 -3.98 55.48
C GLN A 476 3.23 -4.18 56.58
N LEU A 477 3.92 -5.33 56.61
CA LEU A 477 5.02 -5.59 57.54
C LEU A 477 6.19 -4.63 57.29
N GLU A 478 6.54 -4.36 56.03
CA GLU A 478 7.58 -3.39 55.66
C GLU A 478 7.15 -1.95 55.99
N ALA A 479 5.86 -1.61 55.83
CA ALA A 479 5.30 -0.31 56.20
C ALA A 479 5.34 -0.06 57.71
N PHE A 480 5.06 -1.08 58.54
CA PHE A 480 5.14 -0.97 60.00
C PHE A 480 6.55 -0.61 60.48
N LEU A 481 7.59 -1.25 59.91
CA LEU A 481 8.98 -0.95 60.24
C LEU A 481 9.44 0.43 59.75
N ARG A 482 8.77 0.99 58.73
CA ARG A 482 9.02 2.36 58.27
C ARG A 482 8.33 3.39 59.17
N GLU A 483 7.12 3.09 59.66
CA GLU A 483 6.35 3.96 60.57
C GLU A 483 6.96 4.00 61.98
N PHE A 484 7.48 2.87 62.47
CA PHE A 484 8.12 2.74 63.79
C PHE A 484 9.55 2.16 63.68
N PRO A 485 10.54 2.96 63.25
CA PRO A 485 11.90 2.48 62.99
C PRO A 485 12.61 1.92 64.23
N ASP A 486 12.33 2.50 65.40
CA ASP A 486 12.91 2.13 66.71
C ASP A 486 12.01 1.15 67.50
N SER A 487 11.09 0.45 66.83
CA SER A 487 10.17 -0.48 67.49
C SER A 487 10.93 -1.66 68.13
N PRO A 488 10.59 -2.06 69.37
CA PRO A 488 11.15 -3.24 70.01
C PRO A 488 10.75 -4.56 69.34
N ARG A 489 9.80 -4.56 68.38
CA ARG A 489 9.24 -5.76 67.71
C ARG A 489 9.89 -6.11 66.36
N ARG A 490 10.98 -5.43 65.98
CA ARG A 490 11.61 -5.55 64.65
C ARG A 490 12.03 -6.98 64.27
N THR A 491 12.53 -7.76 65.22
CA THR A 491 12.97 -9.15 64.99
C THR A 491 11.80 -10.09 64.68
N GLU A 492 10.65 -9.87 65.31
CA GLU A 492 9.42 -10.65 65.11
C GLU A 492 8.82 -10.39 63.71
N VAL A 493 8.85 -9.13 63.25
CA VAL A 493 8.39 -8.75 61.90
C VAL A 493 9.17 -9.47 60.79
N LEU A 494 10.50 -9.50 60.90
CA LEU A 494 11.37 -10.13 59.89
C LEU A 494 11.18 -11.66 59.83
N ALA A 495 10.88 -12.30 60.96
CA ALA A 495 10.58 -13.73 61.00
C ALA A 495 9.29 -14.07 60.24
N LEU A 496 8.26 -13.21 60.34
CA LEU A 496 6.98 -13.37 59.62
C LEU A 496 7.09 -13.09 58.11
N ALA A 497 7.98 -12.17 57.70
CA ALA A 497 8.15 -11.83 56.28
C ALA A 497 8.85 -12.92 55.44
N ARG A 498 9.72 -13.73 56.05
CA ARG A 498 10.52 -14.75 55.35
C ARG A 498 9.68 -15.83 54.62
N PRO A 499 8.68 -16.50 55.25
CA PRO A 499 7.87 -17.50 54.57
C PRO A 499 7.04 -16.92 53.42
N LEU A 500 6.50 -15.70 53.58
CA LEU A 500 5.72 -15.02 52.53
C LEU A 500 6.58 -14.72 51.28
N LYS A 501 7.84 -14.33 51.48
CA LYS A 501 8.79 -14.13 50.35
C LYS A 501 9.05 -15.43 49.58
N ASN A 502 9.14 -16.57 50.28
CA ASN A 502 9.31 -17.88 49.66
C ASN A 502 8.04 -18.35 48.92
N GLU A 503 6.85 -18.02 49.41
CA GLU A 503 5.61 -18.37 48.73
C GLU A 503 5.44 -17.59 47.42
N LEU A 504 5.84 -16.32 47.39
CA LEU A 504 5.80 -15.52 46.16
C LEU A 504 6.75 -16.03 45.08
N THR A 505 7.96 -16.45 45.44
CA THR A 505 8.88 -17.05 44.48
C THR A 505 8.32 -18.37 43.93
N ALA A 506 7.69 -19.19 44.78
CA ALA A 506 7.04 -20.42 44.34
C ALA A 506 5.84 -20.15 43.40
N ARG A 507 5.01 -19.14 43.67
CA ARG A 507 3.89 -18.76 42.78
C ARG A 507 4.36 -18.27 41.42
N ARG A 508 5.41 -17.44 41.39
CA ARG A 508 6.00 -16.96 40.13
C ARG A 508 6.52 -18.14 39.29
N ALA A 509 7.27 -19.05 39.90
CA ALA A 509 7.74 -20.26 39.23
C ALA A 509 6.57 -21.13 38.72
N ALA A 510 5.47 -21.24 39.46
CA ALA A 510 4.29 -22.01 39.02
C ALA A 510 3.54 -21.36 37.84
N ILE A 511 3.46 -20.02 37.78
CA ILE A 511 2.89 -19.30 36.63
C ILE A 511 3.78 -19.52 35.40
N GLU A 512 5.10 -19.35 35.54
CA GLU A 512 6.04 -19.61 34.46
C GLU A 512 5.93 -21.05 33.95
N ARG A 513 5.79 -22.03 34.85
CA ARG A 513 5.58 -23.43 34.47
C ARG A 513 4.28 -23.64 33.68
N LYS A 514 3.18 -22.97 34.06
CA LYS A 514 1.92 -23.03 33.29
C LYS A 514 2.08 -22.49 31.88
N LEU A 515 2.83 -21.39 31.70
CA LEU A 515 3.11 -20.82 30.37
C LEU A 515 3.90 -21.81 29.49
N VAL A 516 4.89 -22.49 30.09
CA VAL A 516 5.64 -23.56 29.40
C VAL A 516 4.73 -24.74 29.04
N ASP A 517 3.87 -25.18 29.96
CA ASP A 517 2.93 -26.28 29.70
C ASP A 517 1.89 -25.90 28.63
N ASP A 518 1.47 -24.64 28.56
CA ASP A 518 0.59 -24.13 27.51
C ASP A 518 1.30 -24.07 26.15
N LEU A 519 2.60 -23.75 26.10
CA LEU A 519 3.42 -23.86 24.90
C LEU A 519 3.47 -25.31 24.40
N ILE A 520 3.70 -26.27 25.30
CA ILE A 520 3.70 -27.71 25.00
C ILE A 520 2.33 -28.16 24.49
N ARG A 521 1.26 -27.66 25.09
CA ARG A 521 -0.10 -27.97 24.64
C ARG A 521 -0.38 -27.46 23.23
N CYS A 522 0.08 -26.24 22.92
CA CYS A 522 -0.05 -25.67 21.58
C CYS A 522 0.73 -26.47 20.54
N GLU A 523 1.91 -27.00 20.91
CA GLU A 523 2.72 -27.89 20.06
C GLU A 523 1.97 -29.18 19.71
N ALA A 524 1.23 -29.76 20.67
CA ALA A 524 0.51 -31.02 20.49
C ALA A 524 -0.73 -30.93 19.59
N LEU A 525 -1.12 -29.73 19.15
CA LEU A 525 -2.28 -29.54 18.27
C LEU A 525 -1.96 -29.95 16.82
N PRO A 526 -2.91 -30.58 16.10
CA PRO A 526 -2.73 -30.88 14.69
C PRO A 526 -2.62 -29.56 13.88
N ASN A 527 -1.58 -29.46 13.03
CA ASN A 527 -1.25 -28.27 12.24
C ASN A 527 -0.87 -27.03 13.06
N ALA A 528 -0.16 -27.20 14.18
CA ALA A 528 0.37 -26.08 14.95
C ALA A 528 1.21 -25.12 14.07
N SER A 529 0.95 -23.82 14.19
CA SER A 529 1.70 -22.79 13.49
C SER A 529 3.07 -22.59 14.14
N PHE A 530 4.13 -23.04 13.46
CA PHE A 530 5.50 -22.84 13.97
C PHE A 530 5.85 -21.37 14.20
N ALA A 531 5.30 -20.45 13.39
CA ALA A 531 5.51 -19.01 13.59
C ALA A 531 4.97 -18.55 14.95
N GLU A 532 3.76 -18.96 15.31
CA GLU A 532 3.15 -18.61 16.61
C GLU A 532 3.89 -19.24 17.79
N LEU A 533 4.38 -20.47 17.64
CA LEU A 533 5.17 -21.15 18.67
C LEU A 533 6.53 -20.47 18.88
N ILE A 534 7.18 -20.04 17.80
CA ILE A 534 8.44 -19.27 17.83
C ILE A 534 8.24 -17.94 18.56
N ASP A 535 7.17 -17.20 18.24
CA ASP A 535 6.89 -15.91 18.86
C ASP A 535 6.59 -16.05 20.36
N LYS A 536 5.76 -17.04 20.74
CA LYS A 536 5.48 -17.33 22.16
C LYS A 536 6.74 -17.72 22.93
N ALA A 537 7.60 -18.56 22.35
CA ALA A 537 8.86 -18.96 22.98
C ALA A 537 9.81 -17.76 23.15
N ARG A 538 9.94 -16.89 22.12
CA ARG A 538 10.74 -15.67 22.20
C ARG A 538 10.20 -14.69 23.24
N GLN A 539 8.88 -14.52 23.29
CA GLN A 539 8.22 -13.67 24.29
C GLN A 539 8.51 -14.16 25.72
N PHE A 540 8.37 -15.46 25.97
CA PHE A 540 8.72 -16.04 27.28
C PHE A 540 10.18 -15.78 27.66
N LEU A 541 11.12 -15.99 26.74
CA LEU A 541 12.56 -15.77 26.98
C LEU A 541 12.90 -14.29 27.23
N ALA A 542 12.13 -13.36 26.64
CA ALA A 542 12.30 -11.92 26.82
C ALA A 542 11.69 -11.42 28.14
N GLU A 543 10.50 -11.92 28.51
CA GLU A 543 9.78 -11.52 29.72
C GLU A 543 10.37 -12.16 30.99
N HIS A 544 10.94 -13.36 30.87
CA HIS A 544 11.45 -14.15 31.99
C HIS A 544 12.91 -14.59 31.81
N PRO A 545 13.88 -13.66 31.76
CA PRO A 545 15.29 -13.97 31.48
C PRO A 545 15.96 -14.85 32.56
N ASP A 546 15.51 -14.75 33.81
CA ASP A 546 16.08 -15.48 34.97
C ASP A 546 15.26 -16.74 35.34
N SER A 547 14.30 -17.14 34.51
CA SER A 547 13.45 -18.31 34.80
C SER A 547 14.24 -19.61 34.80
N PRO A 548 13.97 -20.56 35.72
CA PRO A 548 14.56 -21.89 35.69
C PRO A 548 14.18 -22.71 34.45
N HIS A 549 13.12 -22.32 33.73
CA HIS A 549 12.63 -23.02 32.52
C HIS A 549 13.24 -22.49 31.21
N ARG A 550 14.15 -21.51 31.28
CA ARG A 550 14.76 -20.88 30.11
C ARG A 550 15.41 -21.88 29.15
N SER A 551 16.19 -22.83 29.66
CA SER A 551 16.90 -23.82 28.84
C SER A 551 15.95 -24.75 28.09
N GLU A 552 14.84 -25.14 28.73
CA GLU A 552 13.78 -25.96 28.13
C GLU A 552 13.11 -25.21 26.97
N VAL A 553 12.73 -23.94 27.17
CA VAL A 553 12.09 -23.11 26.13
C VAL A 553 13.06 -22.80 24.99
N GLN A 554 14.33 -22.55 25.28
CA GLN A 554 15.35 -22.34 24.25
C GLN A 554 15.53 -23.56 23.36
N ALA A 555 15.66 -24.76 23.94
CA ALA A 555 15.79 -25.99 23.17
C ALA A 555 14.58 -26.23 22.24
N ARG A 556 13.38 -25.88 22.70
CA ARG A 556 12.16 -25.96 21.88
C ARG A 556 12.13 -24.92 20.77
N LEU A 557 12.54 -23.68 21.05
CA LEU A 557 12.66 -22.64 20.03
C LEU A 557 13.59 -23.09 18.89
N ASP A 558 14.73 -23.66 19.23
CA ASP A 558 15.70 -24.17 18.25
C ASP A 558 15.11 -25.32 17.41
N ASP A 559 14.36 -26.24 18.04
CA ASP A 559 13.64 -27.32 17.35
C ASP A 559 12.51 -26.81 16.43
N TYR A 560 11.77 -25.78 16.84
CA TYR A 560 10.73 -25.17 15.99
C TYR A 560 11.33 -24.47 14.78
N LEU A 561 12.46 -23.77 14.95
CA LEU A 561 13.18 -23.15 13.84
C LEU A 561 13.68 -24.22 12.86
N HIS A 562 14.22 -25.34 13.37
CA HIS A 562 14.64 -26.47 12.54
C HIS A 562 13.48 -27.06 11.73
N LYS A 563 12.36 -27.38 12.37
CA LYS A 563 11.18 -27.96 11.69
C LYS A 563 10.58 -27.00 10.65
N LEU A 564 10.63 -25.69 10.91
CA LEU A 564 10.18 -24.68 9.97
C LEU A 564 11.06 -24.65 8.72
N ASP A 565 12.38 -24.65 8.91
CA ASP A 565 13.38 -24.68 7.85
C ASP A 565 13.20 -25.93 6.95
N ASP A 566 13.14 -27.12 7.56
CA ASP A 566 12.90 -28.41 6.88
C ASP A 566 11.63 -28.39 6.03
N ARG A 567 10.52 -27.88 6.59
CA ARG A 567 9.23 -27.84 5.90
C ARG A 567 9.29 -26.94 4.68
N ASP A 568 9.92 -25.78 4.80
CA ASP A 568 9.93 -24.78 3.75
C ASP A 568 10.88 -25.19 2.61
N ILE A 569 12.03 -25.82 2.90
CA ILE A 569 12.89 -26.39 1.85
C ILE A 569 12.22 -27.60 1.17
N GLU A 570 11.53 -28.47 1.91
CA GLU A 570 10.88 -29.65 1.32
C GLU A 570 9.72 -29.23 0.41
N ARG A 571 9.00 -28.14 0.72
CA ARG A 571 8.01 -27.54 -0.17
C ARG A 571 8.63 -27.09 -1.50
N ALA A 572 9.81 -26.47 -1.48
CA ALA A 572 10.52 -26.09 -2.69
C ALA A 572 10.98 -27.32 -3.49
N ARG A 573 11.50 -28.35 -2.81
CA ARG A 573 11.89 -29.63 -3.43
C ARG A 573 10.70 -30.35 -4.08
N ASP A 574 9.59 -30.50 -3.36
CA ASP A 574 8.39 -31.16 -3.85
C ASP A 574 7.77 -30.42 -5.04
N TYR A 575 7.77 -29.09 -5.00
CA TYR A 575 7.33 -28.30 -6.14
C TYR A 575 8.22 -28.55 -7.36
N SER A 576 9.55 -28.55 -7.17
CA SER A 576 10.53 -28.83 -8.23
C SER A 576 10.38 -30.23 -8.83
N ARG A 577 10.08 -31.24 -8.00
CA ARG A 577 9.79 -32.62 -8.46
C ARG A 577 8.49 -32.71 -9.26
N ARG A 578 7.43 -31.99 -8.86
CA ARG A 578 6.12 -32.03 -9.51
C ARG A 578 6.08 -31.29 -10.85
N TYR A 579 6.85 -30.22 -11.00
CA TYR A 579 6.78 -29.33 -12.16
C TYR A 579 8.16 -29.10 -12.80
N PRO A 580 8.82 -30.13 -13.38
CA PRO A 580 10.20 -30.05 -13.82
C PRO A 580 10.45 -29.02 -14.93
N THR A 581 9.48 -28.78 -15.81
CA THR A 581 9.60 -27.85 -16.94
C THR A 581 9.29 -26.39 -16.60
N ASN A 582 8.80 -26.11 -15.38
CA ASN A 582 8.37 -24.77 -14.98
C ASN A 582 9.51 -23.99 -14.30
N PHE A 583 10.58 -23.73 -15.05
CA PHE A 583 11.86 -23.23 -14.52
C PHE A 583 11.76 -21.94 -13.70
N ALA A 584 11.00 -20.94 -14.18
CA ALA A 584 10.85 -19.66 -13.51
C ALA A 584 10.25 -19.80 -12.10
N THR A 585 9.16 -20.56 -11.97
CA THR A 585 8.50 -20.78 -10.69
C THR A 585 9.32 -21.67 -9.76
N ARG A 586 10.08 -22.65 -10.28
CA ARG A 586 11.03 -23.43 -9.48
C ARG A 586 12.10 -22.52 -8.85
N ILE A 587 12.68 -21.62 -9.65
CA ILE A 587 13.67 -20.64 -9.18
C ILE A 587 13.06 -19.73 -8.11
N GLU A 588 11.85 -19.22 -8.34
CA GLU A 588 11.12 -18.39 -7.38
C GLU A 588 10.95 -19.10 -6.03
N ARG A 589 10.55 -20.38 -6.01
CA ARG A 589 10.41 -21.14 -4.75
C ARG A 589 11.70 -21.28 -3.95
N PHE A 590 12.83 -21.53 -4.61
CA PHE A 590 14.12 -21.57 -3.93
C PHE A 590 14.60 -20.16 -3.50
N GLN A 591 14.26 -19.11 -4.26
CA GLN A 591 14.53 -17.73 -3.86
C GLN A 591 13.69 -17.29 -2.66
N ASP A 592 12.42 -17.68 -2.59
CA ASP A 592 11.55 -17.42 -1.45
C ASP A 592 12.11 -18.06 -0.18
N TYR A 593 12.55 -19.32 -0.27
CA TYR A 593 13.26 -20.00 0.81
C TYR A 593 14.50 -19.20 1.25
N LEU A 594 15.39 -18.84 0.32
CA LEU A 594 16.62 -18.09 0.62
C LEU A 594 16.34 -16.73 1.28
N LYS A 595 15.29 -16.03 0.88
CA LYS A 595 14.87 -14.76 1.50
C LYS A 595 14.37 -14.98 2.93
N SER A 596 13.53 -15.99 3.14
CA SER A 596 12.94 -16.27 4.45
C SER A 596 13.95 -16.76 5.49
N HIS A 597 15.02 -17.44 5.06
CA HIS A 597 16.00 -18.10 5.94
C HIS A 597 17.41 -17.49 5.87
N GLN A 598 17.56 -16.25 5.39
CA GLN A 598 18.86 -15.59 5.17
C GLN A 598 19.73 -15.48 6.45
N ALA A 599 19.12 -15.42 7.63
CA ALA A 599 19.81 -15.17 8.90
C ALA A 599 20.32 -16.45 9.62
N GLY A 600 20.24 -17.62 8.99
CA GLY A 600 20.73 -18.86 9.60
C GLY A 600 20.09 -20.16 9.16
N GLY A 601 19.45 -20.22 7.98
CA GLY A 601 18.94 -21.47 7.43
C GLY A 601 20.04 -22.50 7.17
N GLN A 602 19.74 -23.77 7.45
CA GLN A 602 20.68 -24.87 7.28
C GLN A 602 20.86 -25.26 5.80
N PHE A 603 19.82 -25.13 4.98
CA PHE A 603 19.82 -25.56 3.58
C PHE A 603 20.10 -24.42 2.59
N ILE A 604 20.70 -23.31 3.04
CA ILE A 604 21.05 -22.17 2.16
C ILE A 604 21.95 -22.62 1.02
N SER A 605 23.03 -23.36 1.31
CA SER A 605 23.97 -23.85 0.29
C SER A 605 23.28 -24.76 -0.71
N GLU A 606 22.44 -25.67 -0.24
CA GLU A 606 21.68 -26.59 -1.10
C GLU A 606 20.70 -25.82 -2.00
N ALA A 607 19.97 -24.83 -1.45
CA ALA A 607 19.02 -24.03 -2.21
C ALA A 607 19.71 -23.18 -3.28
N ILE A 608 20.90 -22.65 -3.02
CA ILE A 608 21.72 -21.96 -4.02
C ILE A 608 22.15 -22.93 -5.12
N GLU A 609 22.68 -24.10 -4.76
CA GLU A 609 23.08 -25.13 -5.74
C GLU A 609 21.91 -25.60 -6.60
N ALA A 610 20.74 -25.82 -5.98
CA ALA A 610 19.52 -26.21 -6.68
C ALA A 610 19.06 -25.13 -7.65
N ARG A 611 19.02 -23.87 -7.22
CA ARG A 611 18.67 -22.72 -8.07
C ARG A 611 19.61 -22.61 -9.27
N ASP A 612 20.91 -22.69 -9.04
CA ASP A 612 21.91 -22.54 -10.10
C ASP A 612 21.90 -23.72 -11.07
N ARG A 613 21.56 -24.93 -10.59
CA ARG A 613 21.30 -26.10 -11.45
C ARG A 613 20.08 -25.88 -12.35
N ILE A 614 18.97 -25.41 -11.78
CA ILE A 614 17.73 -25.12 -12.53
C ILE A 614 17.98 -24.05 -13.60
N PHE A 615 18.79 -23.03 -13.28
CA PHE A 615 19.15 -21.99 -14.24
C PHE A 615 19.93 -22.55 -15.43
N ARG A 616 20.89 -23.46 -15.19
CA ARG A 616 21.64 -24.15 -16.25
C ARG A 616 20.74 -25.07 -17.11
N GLU A 617 19.80 -25.77 -16.47
CA GLU A 617 18.81 -26.59 -17.19
C GLU A 617 17.93 -25.71 -18.11
N TRP A 618 17.49 -24.54 -17.61
CA TRP A 618 16.66 -23.61 -18.37
C TRP A 618 17.39 -23.03 -19.57
N ASP A 619 18.65 -22.60 -19.38
CA ASP A 619 19.53 -22.08 -20.43
C ASP A 619 19.65 -23.07 -21.59
N SER A 620 19.98 -24.32 -21.28
CA SER A 620 20.11 -25.39 -22.26
C SER A 620 18.79 -25.72 -22.95
N TYR A 621 17.69 -25.77 -22.20
CA TYR A 621 16.36 -26.05 -22.74
C TYR A 621 15.87 -24.96 -23.70
N ALA A 622 16.05 -23.68 -23.35
CA ALA A 622 15.63 -22.55 -24.17
C ALA A 622 16.42 -22.47 -25.49
N TYR A 623 17.74 -22.63 -25.44
CA TYR A 623 18.58 -22.66 -26.64
C TYR A 623 18.26 -23.87 -27.54
N ARG A 624 17.99 -25.04 -26.94
CA ARG A 624 17.62 -26.25 -27.68
C ARG A 624 16.37 -26.08 -28.54
N GLN A 625 15.40 -25.26 -28.13
CA GLN A 625 14.22 -24.96 -28.95
C GLN A 625 14.55 -24.23 -30.25
N ALA A 626 15.60 -23.41 -30.26
CA ALA A 626 16.09 -22.75 -31.48
C ALA A 626 16.92 -23.72 -32.33
N TYR A 627 17.77 -24.52 -31.69
CA TYR A 627 18.58 -25.55 -32.35
C TYR A 627 17.71 -26.57 -33.09
N ASP A 628 16.75 -27.20 -32.38
CA ASP A 628 15.87 -28.23 -32.94
C ASP A 628 14.99 -27.66 -34.07
N HIS A 629 14.56 -26.39 -33.98
CA HIS A 629 13.82 -25.73 -35.06
C HIS A 629 14.68 -25.49 -36.29
N SER A 630 15.94 -25.10 -36.12
CA SER A 630 16.85 -24.88 -37.26
C SER A 630 17.17 -26.18 -38.00
N LEU A 631 17.19 -27.32 -37.31
CA LEU A 631 17.33 -28.64 -37.92
C LEU A 631 16.04 -29.11 -38.63
N ALA A 632 14.88 -28.89 -38.01
CA ALA A 632 13.59 -29.33 -38.57
C ALA A 632 13.13 -28.46 -39.75
N HIS A 633 13.39 -27.16 -39.71
CA HIS A 633 12.93 -26.17 -40.70
C HIS A 633 14.11 -25.28 -41.15
N PRO A 634 15.04 -25.81 -41.98
CA PRO A 634 16.27 -25.10 -42.34
C PRO A 634 16.04 -23.84 -43.18
N ASP A 635 14.88 -23.71 -43.83
CA ASP A 635 14.53 -22.53 -44.61
C ASP A 635 13.81 -21.45 -43.76
N ASP A 636 13.35 -21.76 -42.53
CA ASP A 636 12.66 -20.82 -41.63
C ASP A 636 13.63 -20.11 -40.68
N VAL A 637 14.59 -19.41 -41.28
CA VAL A 637 15.63 -18.67 -40.56
C VAL A 637 15.07 -17.49 -39.74
N SER A 638 13.87 -17.01 -40.07
CA SER A 638 13.20 -15.91 -39.37
C SER A 638 12.73 -16.31 -37.97
N GLU A 639 12.15 -17.51 -37.84
CA GLU A 639 11.69 -18.05 -36.57
C GLU A 639 12.87 -18.49 -35.69
N VAL A 640 13.95 -19.01 -36.29
CA VAL A 640 15.20 -19.28 -35.56
C VAL A 640 15.75 -17.97 -34.97
N ALA A 641 15.83 -16.89 -35.76
CA ALA A 641 16.26 -15.59 -35.27
C ALA A 641 15.34 -15.04 -34.16
N ARG A 642 14.01 -15.22 -34.28
CA ARG A 642 13.06 -14.84 -33.23
C ARG A 642 13.34 -15.59 -31.93
N ARG A 643 13.47 -16.92 -31.99
CA ARG A 643 13.75 -17.76 -30.81
C ARG A 643 15.09 -17.46 -30.17
N LEU A 644 16.13 -17.16 -30.95
CA LEU A 644 17.43 -16.76 -30.42
C LEU A 644 17.40 -15.38 -29.77
N ARG A 645 16.58 -14.43 -30.26
CA ARG A 645 16.34 -13.15 -29.57
C ARG A 645 15.60 -13.36 -28.26
N ASP A 646 14.58 -14.23 -28.23
CA ASP A 646 13.88 -14.59 -26.99
C ASP A 646 14.84 -15.25 -25.98
N TYR A 647 15.69 -16.17 -26.44
CA TYR A 647 16.74 -16.77 -25.63
C TYR A 647 17.69 -15.72 -25.03
N LEU A 648 18.24 -14.80 -25.84
CA LEU A 648 19.16 -13.75 -25.35
C LEU A 648 18.49 -12.75 -24.41
N ARG A 649 17.18 -12.51 -24.55
CA ARG A 649 16.41 -11.68 -23.62
C ARG A 649 16.35 -12.33 -22.25
N ASP A 650 16.11 -13.64 -22.23
CA ASP A 650 15.86 -14.38 -20.99
C ASP A 650 17.18 -14.88 -20.34
N HIS A 651 18.25 -15.06 -21.15
CA HIS A 651 19.55 -15.62 -20.75
C HIS A 651 20.72 -14.77 -21.27
N ALA A 652 20.84 -13.52 -20.80
CA ALA A 652 21.86 -12.57 -21.26
C ALA A 652 23.31 -13.06 -21.06
N ASP A 653 23.54 -13.87 -20.02
CA ASP A 653 24.83 -14.45 -19.63
C ASP A 653 24.85 -15.98 -19.77
N GLY A 654 23.96 -16.54 -20.60
CA GLY A 654 23.86 -17.98 -20.86
C GLY A 654 25.07 -18.56 -21.63
N HIS A 655 25.23 -19.88 -21.60
CA HIS A 655 26.37 -20.56 -22.22
C HIS A 655 26.42 -20.37 -23.75
N PHE A 656 25.24 -20.34 -24.40
CA PHE A 656 25.12 -20.26 -25.86
C PHE A 656 24.93 -18.82 -26.40
N VAL A 657 25.23 -17.80 -25.59
CA VAL A 657 25.08 -16.39 -25.98
C VAL A 657 25.94 -16.02 -27.19
N ALA A 658 27.18 -16.53 -27.25
CA ALA A 658 28.08 -16.27 -28.37
C ALA A 658 27.51 -16.79 -29.71
N ASP A 659 27.00 -18.03 -29.70
CA ASP A 659 26.42 -18.67 -30.87
C ASP A 659 25.14 -17.96 -31.34
N ALA A 660 24.26 -17.63 -30.39
CA ALA A 660 23.04 -16.88 -30.67
C ALA A 660 23.34 -15.50 -31.28
N ARG A 661 24.33 -14.77 -30.74
CA ARG A 661 24.76 -13.46 -31.27
C ARG A 661 25.36 -13.60 -32.67
N ASN A 662 26.19 -14.60 -32.92
CA ASN A 662 26.78 -14.84 -34.24
C ASN A 662 25.69 -15.10 -35.30
N TYR A 663 24.69 -15.93 -34.97
CA TYR A 663 23.56 -16.19 -35.86
C TYR A 663 22.73 -14.93 -36.13
N LEU A 664 22.45 -14.12 -35.10
CA LEU A 664 21.68 -12.88 -35.26
C LEU A 664 22.43 -11.81 -36.07
N GLN A 665 23.75 -11.70 -35.91
CA GLN A 665 24.57 -10.81 -36.75
C GLN A 665 24.51 -11.23 -38.22
N TRP A 666 24.57 -12.54 -38.49
CA TRP A 666 24.36 -13.05 -39.84
C TRP A 666 22.95 -12.75 -40.36
N TRP A 667 21.91 -12.98 -39.55
CA TRP A 667 20.52 -12.66 -39.89
C TRP A 667 20.34 -11.18 -40.27
N ASP A 668 20.90 -10.27 -39.46
CA ASP A 668 20.82 -8.84 -39.71
C ASP A 668 21.56 -8.46 -41.02
N LYS A 669 22.69 -9.11 -41.31
CA LYS A 669 23.45 -8.92 -42.56
C LYS A 669 22.65 -9.36 -43.80
N VAL A 670 21.96 -10.50 -43.74
CA VAL A 670 21.23 -11.03 -44.91
C VAL A 670 19.85 -10.39 -45.09
N SER A 671 19.29 -9.78 -44.05
CA SER A 671 17.99 -9.10 -44.08
C SER A 671 18.01 -7.79 -44.87
N VAL A 672 19.19 -7.22 -45.12
CA VAL A 672 19.40 -6.02 -45.93
C VAL A 672 20.12 -6.36 -47.24
N PRO A 673 19.99 -5.53 -48.31
CA PRO A 673 20.74 -5.75 -49.54
C PRO A 673 22.25 -5.78 -49.28
N GLY A 674 22.87 -6.93 -49.52
CA GLY A 674 24.30 -7.16 -49.38
C GLY A 674 24.94 -7.58 -50.70
N GLU A 675 26.24 -7.33 -50.85
CA GLU A 675 27.02 -7.74 -52.02
C GLU A 675 27.70 -9.08 -51.77
N TYR A 676 27.54 -10.01 -52.71
CA TYR A 676 28.12 -11.35 -52.65
C TYR A 676 28.93 -11.65 -53.90
N ARG A 677 30.11 -12.26 -53.70
CA ARG A 677 30.96 -12.70 -54.82
C ARG A 677 30.55 -14.09 -55.24
N VAL A 678 30.19 -14.23 -56.51
CA VAL A 678 29.78 -15.51 -57.09
C VAL A 678 30.72 -15.89 -58.22
N THR A 679 31.19 -17.13 -58.18
CA THR A 679 32.01 -17.77 -59.20
C THR A 679 31.25 -18.93 -59.81
N LEU A 680 31.01 -18.86 -61.12
CA LEU A 680 30.55 -19.98 -61.92
C LEU A 680 31.74 -20.88 -62.24
N ARG A 681 31.72 -22.12 -61.75
CA ARG A 681 32.85 -23.06 -61.89
C ARG A 681 32.74 -23.85 -63.17
N ARG A 682 31.70 -24.67 -63.28
CA ARG A 682 31.51 -25.61 -64.39
C ARG A 682 30.04 -25.96 -64.56
N GLY A 683 29.70 -26.56 -65.68
CA GLY A 683 28.39 -27.13 -65.92
C GLY A 683 28.44 -28.39 -66.77
N GLU A 684 27.30 -29.05 -66.84
CA GLU A 684 27.01 -30.13 -67.76
C GLU A 684 25.64 -29.84 -68.37
N VAL A 685 25.44 -30.09 -69.66
CA VAL A 685 24.17 -29.93 -70.36
C VAL A 685 23.89 -31.21 -71.14
N GLU A 686 22.62 -31.54 -71.33
CA GLU A 686 22.22 -32.75 -72.06
C GLU A 686 22.81 -32.82 -73.48
N PRO A 687 23.15 -34.03 -73.99
CA PRO A 687 23.67 -34.21 -75.34
C PRO A 687 22.72 -33.76 -76.46
N SER A 688 21.41 -33.65 -76.18
CA SER A 688 20.39 -33.19 -77.12
C SER A 688 20.39 -31.68 -77.36
N VAL A 689 21.17 -30.91 -76.61
CA VAL A 689 21.32 -29.46 -76.76
C VAL A 689 22.52 -29.17 -77.66
N GLY A 690 22.33 -28.55 -78.83
CA GLY A 690 23.42 -28.15 -79.73
C GLY A 690 23.07 -28.27 -81.21
N LYS A 691 24.08 -28.29 -82.07
CA LYS A 691 23.92 -28.19 -83.54
C LYS A 691 23.31 -29.45 -84.15
N TYR A 692 21.98 -29.45 -84.31
CA TYR A 692 21.20 -30.56 -84.90
C TYR A 692 21.69 -31.01 -86.30
N LEU A 693 22.37 -30.14 -87.05
CA LEU A 693 22.79 -30.37 -88.43
C LEU A 693 24.32 -30.49 -88.63
N ALA A 694 25.14 -30.16 -87.63
CA ALA A 694 26.62 -30.07 -87.78
C ALA A 694 27.43 -30.99 -86.85
N GLY A 695 26.78 -31.74 -85.95
CA GLY A 695 27.46 -32.73 -85.10
C GLY A 695 28.39 -32.15 -84.02
N GLY A 696 28.33 -30.84 -83.77
CA GLY A 696 29.07 -30.14 -82.71
C GLY A 696 28.21 -29.84 -81.48
N GLY A 697 28.86 -29.64 -80.34
CA GLY A 697 28.25 -29.18 -79.10
C GLY A 697 27.81 -27.70 -79.16
N PRO A 698 27.05 -27.25 -78.15
CA PRO A 698 26.52 -25.89 -78.07
C PRO A 698 27.57 -24.87 -77.62
N ASP A 699 27.32 -23.59 -77.91
CA ASP A 699 28.14 -22.45 -77.48
C ASP A 699 27.54 -21.79 -76.23
N LEU A 700 27.97 -22.23 -75.04
CA LEU A 700 27.25 -21.97 -73.79
C LEU A 700 27.76 -20.74 -73.01
N GLY A 701 26.83 -19.86 -72.64
CA GLY A 701 27.02 -18.81 -71.63
C GLY A 701 25.92 -18.83 -70.57
N VAL A 702 26.19 -18.21 -69.41
CA VAL A 702 25.26 -18.17 -68.27
C VAL A 702 24.98 -16.73 -67.86
N VAL A 703 23.71 -16.43 -67.63
CA VAL A 703 23.21 -15.16 -67.10
C VAL A 703 22.51 -15.43 -65.78
N ILE A 704 22.76 -14.59 -64.77
CA ILE A 704 22.09 -14.65 -63.47
C ILE A 704 21.24 -13.38 -63.33
N GLU A 705 19.98 -13.52 -62.97
CA GLU A 705 19.07 -12.43 -62.66
C GLU A 705 18.67 -12.52 -61.19
N VAL A 706 18.90 -11.45 -60.43
CA VAL A 706 18.56 -11.35 -59.01
C VAL A 706 17.71 -10.12 -58.79
N ALA A 707 16.49 -10.30 -58.27
CA ALA A 707 15.53 -9.21 -58.06
C ALA A 707 15.35 -8.28 -59.29
N GLY A 708 15.41 -8.84 -60.51
CA GLY A 708 15.31 -8.09 -61.77
C GLY A 708 16.62 -7.46 -62.27
N VAL A 709 17.72 -7.57 -61.53
CA VAL A 709 19.05 -7.11 -61.96
C VAL A 709 19.80 -8.25 -62.64
N ILE A 710 20.26 -8.02 -63.87
CA ILE A 710 20.95 -9.01 -64.69
C ILE A 710 22.48 -8.91 -64.48
N HIS A 711 23.11 -10.06 -64.23
CA HIS A 711 24.54 -10.27 -64.07
C HIS A 711 25.05 -11.24 -65.15
N GLY A 712 26.03 -10.80 -65.94
CA GLY A 712 26.59 -11.56 -67.05
C GLY A 712 26.35 -10.91 -68.42
N PRO A 713 26.43 -11.68 -69.52
CA PRO A 713 26.70 -13.12 -69.55
C PRO A 713 28.12 -13.49 -69.11
N SER A 714 28.31 -14.74 -68.68
CA SER A 714 29.65 -15.33 -68.55
C SER A 714 30.35 -15.41 -69.91
N PRO A 715 31.67 -15.64 -69.95
CA PRO A 715 32.35 -16.00 -71.20
C PRO A 715 31.67 -17.20 -71.86
N VAL A 716 31.54 -17.16 -73.19
CA VAL A 716 30.95 -18.23 -73.99
C VAL A 716 31.98 -19.32 -74.20
N ILE A 717 31.69 -20.53 -73.74
CA ILE A 717 32.53 -21.71 -73.99
C ILE A 717 31.94 -22.45 -75.18
N ARG A 718 32.74 -22.58 -76.24
CA ARG A 718 32.28 -23.09 -77.52
C ARG A 718 32.32 -24.62 -77.58
N ASP A 719 31.41 -25.18 -78.38
CA ASP A 719 31.43 -26.58 -78.84
C ASP A 719 31.58 -27.62 -77.70
N THR A 720 30.83 -27.46 -76.60
CA THR A 720 30.95 -28.37 -75.45
C THR A 720 29.65 -28.56 -74.66
N HIS A 721 29.39 -29.79 -74.24
CA HIS A 721 28.32 -30.11 -73.29
C HIS A 721 28.79 -30.06 -71.82
N ARG A 722 30.10 -29.88 -71.57
CA ARG A 722 30.71 -29.83 -70.23
C ARG A 722 31.58 -28.59 -70.07
N PRO A 723 31.00 -27.39 -70.14
CA PRO A 723 31.75 -26.15 -70.02
C PRO A 723 32.40 -26.00 -68.64
N ILE A 724 33.65 -25.55 -68.64
CA ILE A 724 34.37 -25.08 -67.45
C ILE A 724 34.58 -23.58 -67.64
N TRP A 725 33.96 -22.78 -66.78
CA TRP A 725 34.06 -21.33 -66.85
C TRP A 725 35.11 -20.76 -65.89
N ASP A 726 35.15 -21.27 -64.66
CA ASP A 726 35.91 -20.71 -63.53
C ASP A 726 35.86 -19.17 -63.49
N TYR A 727 34.67 -18.64 -63.74
CA TYR A 727 34.42 -17.23 -63.97
C TYR A 727 33.79 -16.59 -62.74
N THR A 728 34.46 -15.60 -62.16
CA THR A 728 33.86 -14.77 -61.11
C THR A 728 33.19 -13.56 -61.74
N PHE A 729 31.91 -13.37 -61.45
CA PHE A 729 31.18 -12.22 -61.99
C PHE A 729 31.83 -10.92 -61.47
N PRO A 730 32.20 -9.98 -62.35
CA PRO A 730 32.97 -8.79 -61.99
C PRO A 730 32.16 -7.83 -61.13
N ARG A 731 30.84 -7.78 -61.34
CA ARG A 731 29.91 -7.07 -60.47
C ARG A 731 29.40 -8.03 -59.39
N PRO A 732 29.62 -7.75 -58.10
CA PRO A 732 29.03 -8.50 -57.00
C PRO A 732 27.50 -8.58 -57.16
N ILE A 733 26.94 -9.71 -56.75
CA ILE A 733 25.49 -9.91 -56.76
C ILE A 733 24.92 -9.21 -55.53
N THR A 734 24.07 -8.22 -55.75
CA THR A 734 23.32 -7.57 -54.68
C THR A 734 22.08 -8.39 -54.38
N TRP A 735 21.97 -8.90 -53.16
CA TRP A 735 20.86 -9.76 -52.74
C TRP A 735 20.44 -9.45 -51.31
N LYS A 736 19.13 -9.50 -51.04
CA LYS A 736 18.57 -9.57 -49.68
C LYS A 736 17.69 -10.81 -49.51
N LEU A 737 17.47 -11.22 -48.27
CA LEU A 737 16.58 -12.32 -47.91
C LEU A 737 15.23 -12.22 -48.65
N GLY A 738 14.85 -13.31 -49.33
CA GLY A 738 13.61 -13.41 -50.11
C GLY A 738 13.69 -12.90 -51.56
N ASP A 739 14.80 -12.30 -51.99
CA ASP A 739 14.96 -11.92 -53.40
C ASP A 739 15.08 -13.18 -54.28
N PRO A 740 14.29 -13.29 -55.36
CA PRO A 740 14.33 -14.45 -56.23
C PRO A 740 15.58 -14.43 -57.12
N ILE A 741 16.06 -15.63 -57.46
CA ILE A 741 17.20 -15.83 -58.35
C ILE A 741 16.76 -16.67 -59.55
N THR A 742 17.07 -16.16 -60.74
CA THR A 742 16.84 -16.85 -62.01
C THR A 742 18.17 -17.03 -62.73
N ILE A 743 18.49 -18.24 -63.17
CA ILE A 743 19.73 -18.54 -63.89
C ILE A 743 19.34 -19.03 -65.28
N ARG A 744 19.87 -18.39 -66.32
CA ARG A 744 19.61 -18.73 -67.72
C ARG A 744 20.88 -19.23 -68.36
N ILE A 745 20.81 -20.42 -68.94
CA ILE A 745 21.85 -20.98 -69.81
C ILE A 745 21.46 -20.64 -71.25
N ILE A 746 22.33 -19.93 -71.96
CA ILE A 746 22.09 -19.41 -73.32
C ILE A 746 23.07 -20.09 -74.27
N ASP A 747 22.55 -20.59 -75.38
CA ASP A 747 23.34 -21.08 -76.51
C ASP A 747 23.48 -19.96 -77.56
N TYR A 748 24.72 -19.53 -77.79
CA TYR A 748 25.08 -18.39 -78.61
C TYR A 748 25.33 -18.73 -80.07
N ASP A 749 25.06 -19.97 -80.51
CA ASP A 749 25.32 -20.38 -81.89
C ASP A 749 24.66 -19.46 -82.93
N TRP A 750 23.33 -19.48 -83.12
CA TRP A 750 22.66 -18.72 -84.20
C TRP A 750 21.54 -17.76 -83.78
N SER A 751 20.96 -17.89 -82.58
CA SER A 751 19.84 -17.03 -82.13
C SER A 751 19.85 -16.60 -80.66
N ALA A 752 20.95 -16.84 -79.94
CA ALA A 752 21.04 -16.62 -78.49
C ALA A 752 19.84 -17.26 -77.75
N SER A 753 19.56 -18.53 -78.08
CA SER A 753 18.40 -19.25 -77.54
C SER A 753 18.63 -19.67 -76.10
N GLU A 754 17.65 -19.43 -75.24
CA GLU A 754 17.65 -19.93 -73.86
C GLU A 754 17.47 -21.44 -73.86
N VAL A 755 18.49 -22.17 -73.40
CA VAL A 755 18.48 -23.63 -73.31
C VAL A 755 17.80 -24.10 -72.03
N TYR A 756 18.14 -23.45 -70.92
CA TYR A 756 17.62 -23.80 -69.61
C TYR A 756 17.41 -22.55 -68.76
N VAL A 757 16.28 -22.51 -68.06
CA VAL A 757 15.96 -21.49 -67.05
C VAL A 757 15.76 -22.19 -65.72
N LEU A 758 16.59 -21.85 -64.73
CA LEU A 758 16.56 -22.38 -63.38
C LEU A 758 16.11 -21.27 -62.43
N ASN A 759 14.92 -21.42 -61.86
CA ASN A 759 14.37 -20.46 -60.91
C ASN A 759 14.54 -20.98 -59.47
N SER A 760 14.78 -20.06 -58.54
CA SER A 760 14.58 -20.34 -57.11
C SER A 760 13.16 -20.77 -56.84
N ARG A 761 12.95 -21.61 -55.81
CA ARG A 761 11.60 -22.03 -55.43
C ARG A 761 10.79 -20.78 -55.08
N GLN A 762 9.51 -20.79 -55.45
CA GLN A 762 8.63 -19.64 -55.18
C GLN A 762 8.54 -19.43 -53.66
N GLY A 763 8.93 -18.24 -53.20
CA GLY A 763 8.98 -17.90 -51.78
C GLY A 763 10.15 -18.49 -51.00
N ASP A 764 11.21 -18.98 -51.66
CA ASP A 764 12.45 -19.42 -50.98
C ASP A 764 13.16 -18.21 -50.34
N PRO A 765 13.19 -18.10 -49.00
CA PRO A 765 13.83 -16.98 -48.34
C PRO A 765 15.36 -16.99 -48.52
N LEU A 766 15.95 -18.14 -48.85
CA LEU A 766 17.40 -18.37 -48.97
C LEU A 766 17.81 -18.70 -50.41
N ALA A 767 17.16 -18.11 -51.41
CA ALA A 767 17.45 -18.33 -52.83
C ALA A 767 18.95 -18.21 -53.18
N MET A 768 19.71 -17.35 -52.48
CA MET A 768 21.15 -17.19 -52.64
C MET A 768 21.96 -18.49 -52.46
N ARG A 769 21.47 -19.45 -51.67
CA ARG A 769 22.08 -20.78 -51.50
C ARG A 769 22.24 -21.52 -52.83
N MET A 770 21.40 -21.24 -53.83
CA MET A 770 21.54 -21.82 -55.17
C MET A 770 22.89 -21.47 -55.81
N LEU A 771 23.44 -20.29 -55.53
CA LEU A 771 24.72 -19.83 -56.05
C LEU A 771 25.92 -20.27 -55.19
N SER A 772 25.71 -21.22 -54.27
CA SER A 772 26.70 -21.75 -53.32
C SER A 772 26.82 -23.28 -53.38
N GLY A 773 26.65 -23.88 -54.57
CA GLY A 773 26.75 -25.33 -54.72
C GLY A 773 26.42 -25.84 -56.12
N THR A 774 26.05 -27.12 -56.20
CA THR A 774 25.61 -27.75 -57.46
C THR A 774 24.10 -27.65 -57.61
N ILE A 775 23.65 -27.04 -58.70
CA ILE A 775 22.24 -26.88 -59.06
C ILE A 775 21.85 -27.95 -60.09
N ARG A 776 20.65 -28.51 -59.94
CA ARG A 776 20.04 -29.45 -60.88
C ARG A 776 18.63 -28.96 -61.27
N PRO A 777 18.19 -29.17 -62.52
CA PRO A 777 16.83 -28.87 -62.95
C PRO A 777 15.79 -29.65 -62.15
N ALA A 778 14.68 -28.99 -61.81
CA ALA A 778 13.57 -29.61 -61.08
C ALA A 778 12.88 -30.77 -61.83
N LYS A 779 12.99 -30.81 -63.16
CA LYS A 779 12.38 -31.85 -64.02
C LYS A 779 13.21 -33.13 -64.14
N GLY A 780 14.35 -33.22 -63.45
CA GLY A 780 15.36 -34.25 -63.72
C GLY A 780 16.11 -34.00 -65.02
N GLY A 781 17.29 -34.61 -65.19
CA GLY A 781 18.17 -34.43 -66.35
C GLY A 781 19.66 -34.49 -65.98
N THR A 782 20.53 -34.55 -66.98
CA THR A 782 22.00 -34.52 -66.78
C THR A 782 22.54 -33.08 -66.66
N THR A 783 21.70 -32.09 -66.91
CA THR A 783 22.12 -30.68 -66.83
C THR A 783 22.46 -30.30 -65.38
N THR A 784 23.64 -29.77 -65.14
CA THR A 784 24.10 -29.31 -63.82
C THR A 784 24.88 -28.00 -63.96
N LEU A 785 24.79 -27.12 -62.96
CA LEU A 785 25.69 -25.97 -62.83
C LEU A 785 26.32 -26.00 -61.44
N VAL A 786 27.61 -25.67 -61.36
CA VAL A 786 28.34 -25.58 -60.09
C VAL A 786 28.76 -24.15 -59.86
N PHE A 787 28.27 -23.55 -58.78
CA PHE A 787 28.66 -22.24 -58.30
C PHE A 787 29.42 -22.32 -56.98
N SER A 788 30.23 -21.31 -56.70
CA SER A 788 30.78 -21.04 -55.38
C SER A 788 30.59 -19.58 -55.03
N SER A 789 30.15 -19.28 -53.81
CA SER A 789 30.04 -17.91 -53.32
C SER A 789 30.52 -17.76 -51.88
N ASP A 790 30.65 -16.52 -51.43
CA ASP A 790 30.97 -16.15 -50.05
C ASP A 790 29.75 -16.13 -49.10
N PHE A 791 28.59 -16.61 -49.58
CA PHE A 791 27.40 -16.81 -48.75
C PHE A 791 27.50 -18.11 -47.95
N ALA A 792 27.51 -18.01 -46.63
CA ALA A 792 27.51 -19.16 -45.71
C ALA A 792 26.50 -18.93 -44.58
N ILE A 793 25.81 -20.00 -44.17
CA ILE A 793 24.84 -20.00 -43.07
C ILE A 793 25.58 -20.48 -41.81
N PRO A 794 25.54 -19.73 -40.68
CA PRO A 794 26.14 -20.17 -39.43
C PRO A 794 25.45 -21.43 -38.90
N THR A 795 26.26 -22.36 -38.40
CA THR A 795 25.79 -23.57 -37.71
C THR A 795 25.68 -23.29 -36.22
N LEU A 796 24.53 -23.61 -35.61
CA LEU A 796 24.35 -23.59 -34.16
C LEU A 796 25.06 -24.78 -33.51
N SER A 797 25.78 -24.57 -32.40
CA SER A 797 26.37 -25.67 -31.63
C SER A 797 25.27 -26.55 -31.02
N LYS A 798 25.52 -27.85 -30.93
CA LYS A 798 24.57 -28.80 -30.35
C LYS A 798 24.54 -28.64 -28.82
N PRO A 799 23.39 -28.39 -28.19
CA PRO A 799 23.28 -28.41 -26.73
C PRO A 799 23.41 -29.84 -26.21
N GLU A 800 24.09 -30.01 -25.08
CA GLU A 800 24.32 -31.30 -24.41
C GLU A 800 23.02 -31.94 -23.87
#